data_AF-A0A4Z1T681-F1
#
_entry.id   AF-A0A4Z1T681-F1
#
_cell.length_a   1.000
_cell.length_b   1.000
_cell.length_c   1.000
_cell.angle_alpha   90.00
_cell.angle_beta   90.00
_cell.angle_gamma   90.00
#
_symmetry.space_group_name_H-M   'P 1'
#
loop_
_entity.id
_entity.type
_entity.pdbx_description
1 polymer ?
#
loop_
_entity_poly.entity_id
_entity_poly.type
_entity_poly.pdbx_seq_one_letter_code
_entity_poly.pdbx_strand_id
1 'polypeptide(L)'
;MSVTDLMEAAERGDLEDVKRNLNQVGMKDEDGWTALMFAAWKGHANCISLLEKEIGMQDNWGWTALMRAAFNGQADCVRLLLSEAGKQTTKEYKITLNGNTFTFPPGATALMLATYFNHSEIVELLLPYERGMKDSKGHTAQWHANNSPREDDFTQVRKLLENEGTSRLPPPPSPELIRCQGSTSSPIEHELLKKELSQSKDEVSSLKNQLAEMQSTILKQDNKIFQLRTENTSLQEQLASSKNTQEGTSGNVSQMNQEINLLKQKLQKANEETKKDHELNEALNKRAQEAEKSLAEARGENASLKNQLTEMESTTLKQDNKIFHLRTENTSLQEQPSSSKKAQGEAEERLSQMNQEISSLKAQLSKTNEENDALHKQFEDKERQDRAQIDQLTAEVSSLKQQLDNAINESKRHAKMCEDLQKLSDQNRALINALTTEKGTLQEQLSKTTEDLKRALADQKARILVLEKEVAQLRTESHDMKDLRRRLEEVEEEKRILLQNLAAVGSRLPPAREDSSLISSAIQGDPNTLRRHLDQAGQKDSSGMTALMHAASRGQTEVVRLLRPLEARLQDGRGRTALMHAVGGGHEECAGLLLLERDLKDGEGRTAEDVANGLPKEMRDRMLRALRKPLDLLYLPPELGPLTITGLVGNDKTGIVYTACNRSHRNCLLRVVRYSSLPEKTRRAIGEEVRILPSLRHENVLSCLGVVDDPPQQTAYFVFPWHPKVLLEEIRDRREAGRPFGTDELWKCIRQIANGMQHLHEHDWFCRGLSPASIYLSKDGKCVLAPFELAQPLKTSYYGMMKAADSSSDWMTWERWDVNKVSSKDQENSSLFRFGSE
;
A
#
# COMPACT_ATOMS: atom_id res chain seq x y z
N MET A 1 -52.93 -13.90 -18.77
CA MET A 1 -52.12 -12.82 -19.37
C MET A 1 -50.78 -13.43 -19.73
N SER A 2 -50.33 -13.22 -20.96
CA SER A 2 -49.04 -13.76 -21.42
C SER A 2 -47.88 -13.17 -20.64
N VAL A 3 -46.76 -13.90 -20.59
CA VAL A 3 -45.47 -13.42 -20.08
C VAL A 3 -45.13 -12.08 -20.74
N THR A 4 -44.66 -11.12 -19.93
CA THR A 4 -44.34 -9.75 -20.37
C THR A 4 -42.86 -9.60 -20.73
N ASP A 5 -42.51 -8.60 -21.53
CA ASP A 5 -41.11 -8.32 -21.89
C ASP A 5 -40.23 -8.08 -20.65
N LEU A 6 -40.80 -7.45 -19.61
CA LEU A 6 -40.13 -7.26 -18.31
C LEU A 6 -39.86 -8.59 -17.60
N MET A 7 -40.81 -9.54 -17.63
CA MET A 7 -40.63 -10.86 -17.04
C MET A 7 -39.57 -11.67 -17.77
N GLU A 8 -39.57 -11.65 -19.10
CA GLU A 8 -38.54 -12.33 -19.88
C GLU A 8 -37.14 -11.72 -19.65
N ALA A 9 -37.06 -10.39 -19.57
CA ALA A 9 -35.81 -9.70 -19.27
C ALA A 9 -35.28 -10.07 -17.87
N ALA A 10 -36.17 -10.11 -16.88
CA ALA A 10 -35.85 -10.52 -15.52
C ALA A 10 -35.46 -12.00 -15.43
N GLU A 11 -36.07 -12.87 -16.25
CA GLU A 11 -35.69 -14.28 -16.35
C GLU A 11 -34.29 -14.47 -16.97
N ARG A 12 -33.93 -13.67 -17.98
CA ARG A 12 -32.60 -13.69 -18.61
C ARG A 12 -31.52 -12.98 -17.79
N GLY A 13 -31.91 -12.18 -16.80
CA GLY A 13 -31.00 -11.34 -16.02
C GLY A 13 -30.46 -10.14 -16.79
N ASP A 14 -31.13 -9.73 -17.88
CA ASP A 14 -30.73 -8.57 -18.68
C ASP A 14 -31.17 -7.28 -17.99
N LEU A 15 -30.24 -6.67 -17.26
CA LEU A 15 -30.47 -5.47 -16.47
C LEU A 15 -30.94 -4.27 -17.33
N GLU A 16 -30.45 -4.16 -18.56
CA GLU A 16 -30.78 -3.03 -19.42
C GLU A 16 -32.18 -3.19 -20.03
N ASP A 17 -32.58 -4.41 -20.40
CA ASP A 17 -33.96 -4.69 -20.79
C ASP A 17 -34.94 -4.54 -19.62
N VAL A 18 -34.53 -4.90 -18.40
CA VAL A 18 -35.33 -4.65 -17.19
C VAL A 18 -35.57 -3.15 -17.00
N LYS A 19 -34.53 -2.31 -17.16
CA LYS A 19 -34.66 -0.84 -17.08
C LYS A 19 -35.58 -0.27 -18.16
N ARG A 20 -35.50 -0.81 -19.38
CA ARG A 20 -36.33 -0.36 -20.52
C ARG A 20 -37.82 -0.66 -20.33
N ASN A 21 -38.17 -1.72 -19.61
CA ASN A 21 -39.54 -2.20 -19.46
C ASN A 21 -40.14 -1.98 -18.06
N LEU A 22 -39.61 -1.04 -17.26
CA LEU A 22 -40.11 -0.74 -15.89
C LEU A 22 -41.56 -0.23 -15.84
N ASN A 23 -42.15 0.13 -16.98
CA ASN A 23 -43.57 0.46 -17.09
C ASN A 23 -44.50 -0.75 -16.88
N GLN A 24 -43.98 -1.97 -16.97
CA GLN A 24 -44.72 -3.23 -16.78
C GLN A 24 -44.63 -3.78 -15.33
N VAL A 25 -43.99 -3.03 -14.41
CA VAL A 25 -43.81 -3.45 -13.01
C VAL A 25 -45.17 -3.66 -12.33
N GLY A 26 -45.32 -4.78 -11.63
CA GLY A 26 -46.54 -5.20 -10.94
C GLY A 26 -47.51 -6.02 -11.81
N MET A 27 -47.20 -6.24 -13.09
CA MET A 27 -47.94 -7.20 -13.92
C MET A 27 -47.65 -8.64 -13.49
N LYS A 28 -48.60 -9.54 -13.75
CA LYS A 28 -48.49 -10.97 -13.42
C LYS A 28 -48.82 -11.85 -14.64
N ASP A 29 -48.13 -12.98 -14.78
CA ASP A 29 -48.47 -13.98 -15.78
C ASP A 29 -49.70 -14.83 -15.38
N GLU A 30 -50.00 -15.89 -16.13
CA GLU A 30 -51.17 -16.76 -15.87
C GLU A 30 -51.10 -17.51 -14.52
N ASP A 31 -49.89 -17.76 -14.05
CA ASP A 31 -49.57 -18.44 -12.80
C ASP A 31 -49.39 -17.46 -11.63
N GLY A 32 -49.49 -16.16 -11.89
CA GLY A 32 -49.36 -15.10 -10.90
C GLY A 32 -47.92 -14.65 -10.66
N TRP A 33 -46.97 -15.09 -11.47
CA TRP A 33 -45.56 -14.73 -11.35
C TRP A 33 -45.33 -13.28 -11.78
N THR A 34 -44.46 -12.62 -11.02
CA THR A 34 -43.97 -11.26 -11.30
C THR A 34 -42.55 -11.33 -11.87
N ALA A 35 -42.06 -10.24 -12.46
CA ALA A 35 -40.68 -10.17 -12.95
C ALA A 35 -39.66 -10.43 -11.83
N LEU A 36 -39.94 -9.96 -10.60
CA LEU A 36 -39.12 -10.20 -9.42
C LEU A 36 -39.06 -11.69 -9.05
N MET A 37 -40.16 -12.43 -9.20
CA MET A 37 -40.18 -13.89 -8.96
C MET A 37 -39.34 -14.65 -9.98
N PHE A 38 -39.36 -14.25 -11.25
CA PHE A 38 -38.48 -14.82 -12.29
C PHE A 38 -37.00 -14.55 -11.98
N ALA A 39 -36.65 -13.30 -11.65
CA ALA A 39 -35.28 -12.94 -11.27
C ALA A 39 -34.79 -13.69 -10.02
N ALA A 40 -35.62 -13.77 -8.98
CA ALA A 40 -35.31 -14.47 -7.73
C ALA A 40 -35.16 -15.98 -7.92
N TRP A 41 -35.97 -16.58 -8.79
CA TRP A 41 -35.84 -17.99 -9.16
C TRP A 41 -34.53 -18.27 -9.89
N LYS A 42 -34.13 -17.42 -10.85
CA LYS A 42 -32.91 -17.62 -11.66
C LYS A 42 -31.62 -17.14 -10.98
N GLY A 43 -31.71 -16.45 -9.83
CA GLY A 43 -30.55 -15.96 -9.08
C GLY A 43 -30.03 -14.60 -9.53
N HIS A 44 -30.82 -13.82 -10.27
CA HIS A 44 -30.40 -12.53 -10.83
C HIS A 44 -30.57 -11.38 -9.82
N ALA A 45 -29.76 -11.40 -8.76
CA ALA A 45 -29.82 -10.45 -7.64
C ALA A 45 -29.76 -8.97 -8.08
N ASN A 46 -29.02 -8.66 -9.15
CA ASN A 46 -28.90 -7.29 -9.68
C ASN A 46 -30.25 -6.70 -10.13
N CYS A 47 -31.17 -7.54 -10.62
CA CYS A 47 -32.50 -7.08 -11.06
C CYS A 47 -33.42 -6.72 -9.90
N ILE A 48 -33.19 -7.28 -8.69
CA ILE A 48 -34.04 -7.04 -7.51
C ILE A 48 -34.08 -5.56 -7.14
N SER A 49 -32.95 -4.86 -7.26
CA SER A 49 -32.84 -3.41 -6.97
C SER A 49 -33.73 -2.53 -7.85
N LEU A 50 -34.11 -3.00 -9.03
CA LEU A 50 -34.98 -2.28 -9.98
C LEU A 50 -36.45 -2.67 -9.86
N LEU A 51 -36.72 -3.80 -9.19
CA LEU A 51 -38.05 -4.41 -9.06
C LEU A 51 -38.59 -4.34 -7.61
N GLU A 52 -38.07 -3.42 -6.80
CA GLU A 52 -38.42 -3.27 -5.37
C GLU A 52 -39.94 -3.13 -5.13
N LYS A 53 -40.68 -2.56 -6.09
CA LYS A 53 -42.14 -2.38 -6.01
C LYS A 53 -42.94 -3.68 -6.04
N GLU A 54 -42.34 -4.79 -6.48
CA GLU A 54 -42.97 -6.11 -6.52
C GLU A 54 -42.72 -6.90 -5.22
N ILE A 55 -41.89 -6.37 -4.31
CA ILE A 55 -41.59 -7.01 -3.03
C ILE A 55 -42.87 -7.21 -2.23
N GLY A 56 -43.08 -8.44 -1.79
CA GLY A 56 -44.22 -8.86 -1.01
C GLY A 56 -45.44 -9.26 -1.85
N MET A 57 -45.39 -9.21 -3.18
CA MET A 57 -46.42 -9.83 -4.01
C MET A 57 -46.36 -11.36 -3.88
N GLN A 58 -47.52 -12.00 -4.00
CA GLN A 58 -47.67 -13.45 -4.00
C GLN A 58 -48.28 -13.94 -5.32
N ASP A 59 -47.83 -15.10 -5.78
CA ASP A 59 -48.40 -15.78 -6.95
C ASP A 59 -49.70 -16.53 -6.60
N ASN A 60 -50.25 -17.29 -7.56
CA ASN A 60 -51.53 -17.98 -7.39
C ASN A 60 -51.53 -19.08 -6.31
N TRP A 61 -50.34 -19.52 -5.85
CA TRP A 61 -50.16 -20.49 -4.77
C TRP A 61 -49.72 -19.83 -3.44
N GLY A 62 -49.54 -18.52 -3.43
CA GLY A 62 -49.08 -17.77 -2.26
C GLY A 62 -47.57 -17.72 -2.11
N TRP A 63 -46.80 -18.03 -3.16
CA TRP A 63 -45.35 -17.93 -3.10
C TRP A 63 -44.88 -16.51 -3.33
N THR A 64 -43.88 -16.09 -2.56
CA THR A 64 -43.21 -14.80 -2.73
C THR A 64 -41.89 -14.97 -3.50
N ALA A 65 -41.25 -13.86 -3.88
CA ALA A 65 -39.93 -13.89 -4.51
C ALA A 65 -38.87 -14.53 -3.58
N LEU A 66 -38.94 -14.27 -2.27
CA LEU A 66 -38.07 -14.90 -1.26
C LEU A 66 -38.25 -16.42 -1.23
N MET A 67 -39.49 -16.92 -1.32
CA MET A 67 -39.76 -18.35 -1.36
C MET A 67 -39.21 -19.01 -2.63
N ARG A 68 -39.29 -18.31 -3.78
CA ARG A 68 -38.70 -18.78 -5.05
C ARG A 68 -37.17 -18.84 -4.98
N ALA A 69 -36.53 -17.83 -4.40
CA ALA A 69 -35.08 -17.82 -4.17
C ALA A 69 -34.64 -18.89 -3.17
N ALA A 70 -35.36 -19.07 -2.06
CA ALA A 70 -35.08 -20.07 -1.05
C ALA A 70 -35.25 -21.50 -1.58
N PHE A 71 -36.23 -21.73 -2.44
CA PHE A 71 -36.44 -23.02 -3.10
C PHE A 71 -35.31 -23.39 -4.07
N ASN A 72 -34.77 -22.41 -4.81
CA ASN A 72 -33.75 -22.65 -5.83
C ASN A 72 -32.31 -22.37 -5.35
N GLY A 73 -32.09 -22.22 -4.04
CA GLY A 73 -30.76 -22.07 -3.46
C GLY A 73 -30.06 -20.72 -3.72
N GLN A 74 -30.81 -19.66 -4.04
CA GLN A 74 -30.26 -18.37 -4.47
C GLN A 74 -29.97 -17.44 -3.27
N ALA A 75 -28.86 -17.65 -2.57
CA ALA A 75 -28.51 -16.95 -1.33
C ALA A 75 -28.43 -15.42 -1.47
N ASP A 76 -27.89 -14.89 -2.56
CA ASP A 76 -27.78 -13.43 -2.76
C ASP A 76 -29.14 -12.77 -2.98
N CYS A 77 -30.08 -13.47 -3.64
CA CYS A 77 -31.45 -13.01 -3.76
C CYS A 77 -32.18 -13.04 -2.40
N VAL A 78 -31.93 -14.07 -1.59
CA VAL A 78 -32.47 -14.18 -0.22
C VAL A 78 -32.03 -13.01 0.64
N ARG A 79 -30.76 -12.60 0.59
CA ARG A 79 -30.25 -11.45 1.37
C ARG A 79 -31.00 -10.16 1.06
N LEU A 80 -31.34 -9.93 -0.21
CA LEU A 80 -32.03 -8.72 -0.66
C LEU A 80 -33.55 -8.77 -0.39
N LEU A 81 -34.12 -9.97 -0.21
CA LEU A 81 -35.57 -10.18 -0.06
C LEU A 81 -36.02 -10.51 1.38
N LEU A 82 -35.13 -10.35 2.37
CA LEU A 82 -35.44 -10.66 3.78
C LEU A 82 -36.66 -9.92 4.32
N SER A 83 -37.08 -8.80 3.72
CA SER A 83 -38.30 -8.09 4.11
C SER A 83 -39.59 -8.86 3.86
N GLU A 84 -39.55 -9.93 3.06
CA GLU A 84 -40.67 -10.85 2.88
C GLU A 84 -40.71 -11.96 3.93
N ALA A 85 -39.70 -12.05 4.80
CA ALA A 85 -39.61 -13.12 5.80
C ALA A 85 -40.85 -13.10 6.71
N GLY A 86 -41.39 -14.29 6.98
CA GLY A 86 -42.60 -14.44 7.76
C GLY A 86 -43.90 -14.46 6.97
N LYS A 87 -43.87 -14.24 5.66
CA LYS A 87 -45.01 -14.55 4.78
C LYS A 87 -45.16 -16.06 4.64
N GLN A 88 -46.39 -16.51 4.42
CA GLN A 88 -46.76 -17.92 4.34
C GLN A 88 -47.51 -18.21 3.04
N THR A 89 -47.26 -19.38 2.47
CA THR A 89 -48.02 -19.86 1.31
C THR A 89 -49.50 -20.02 1.65
N THR A 90 -50.37 -19.77 0.68
CA THR A 90 -51.82 -19.77 0.88
C THR A 90 -52.48 -21.05 0.38
N LYS A 91 -51.82 -21.79 -0.51
CA LYS A 91 -52.33 -23.05 -1.08
C LYS A 91 -51.31 -24.17 -0.95
N GLU A 92 -51.83 -25.38 -1.06
CA GLU A 92 -51.00 -26.58 -1.17
C GLU A 92 -50.23 -26.56 -2.50
N TYR A 93 -48.94 -26.88 -2.46
CA TYR A 93 -48.09 -26.97 -3.64
C TYR A 93 -47.46 -28.36 -3.73
N LYS A 94 -47.61 -29.00 -4.89
CA LYS A 94 -47.11 -30.35 -5.16
C LYS A 94 -45.90 -30.28 -6.07
N ILE A 95 -44.83 -30.94 -5.66
CA ILE A 95 -43.58 -31.03 -6.41
C ILE A 95 -43.29 -32.49 -6.66
N THR A 96 -43.14 -32.87 -7.92
CA THR A 96 -42.70 -34.21 -8.29
C THR A 96 -41.21 -34.17 -8.61
N LEU A 97 -40.40 -34.83 -7.78
CA LEU A 97 -38.96 -34.98 -7.98
C LEU A 97 -38.62 -36.48 -7.98
N ASN A 98 -37.94 -36.93 -9.02
CA ASN A 98 -37.46 -38.32 -9.15
C ASN A 98 -38.56 -39.38 -8.96
N GLY A 99 -39.77 -39.12 -9.46
CA GLY A 99 -40.92 -40.03 -9.35
C GLY A 99 -41.69 -39.96 -8.02
N ASN A 100 -41.18 -39.23 -7.03
CA ASN A 100 -41.86 -39.02 -5.75
C ASN A 100 -42.55 -37.65 -5.73
N THR A 101 -43.83 -37.63 -5.36
CA THR A 101 -44.61 -36.40 -5.24
C THR A 101 -44.65 -35.93 -3.80
N PHE A 102 -44.11 -34.75 -3.56
CA PHE A 102 -44.03 -34.10 -2.27
C PHE A 102 -44.99 -32.93 -2.22
N THR A 103 -45.65 -32.78 -1.08
CA THR A 103 -46.75 -31.85 -0.92
C THR A 103 -46.44 -30.89 0.21
N PHE A 104 -46.23 -29.62 -0.13
CA PHE A 104 -46.11 -28.54 0.85
C PHE A 104 -47.52 -28.06 1.21
N PRO A 105 -47.94 -28.22 2.46
CA PRO A 105 -49.23 -27.69 2.89
C PRO A 105 -49.22 -26.15 2.85
N PRO A 106 -50.41 -25.51 2.83
CA PRO A 106 -50.51 -24.07 3.09
C PRO A 106 -49.79 -23.71 4.40
N GLY A 107 -49.29 -22.49 4.53
CA GLY A 107 -48.56 -22.06 5.72
C GLY A 107 -47.04 -22.24 5.63
N ALA A 108 -46.51 -22.77 4.52
CA ALA A 108 -45.06 -22.95 4.36
C ALA A 108 -44.35 -21.60 4.26
N THR A 109 -43.17 -21.49 4.90
CA THR A 109 -42.32 -20.29 4.86
C THR A 109 -41.07 -20.52 4.00
N ALA A 110 -40.30 -19.47 3.72
CA ALA A 110 -39.07 -19.57 2.96
C ALA A 110 -38.01 -20.42 3.68
N LEU A 111 -37.93 -20.35 5.02
CA LEU A 111 -37.08 -21.20 5.85
C LEU A 111 -37.47 -22.67 5.72
N MET A 112 -38.76 -23.00 5.75
CA MET A 112 -39.22 -24.39 5.58
C MET A 112 -38.80 -24.97 4.22
N LEU A 113 -38.92 -24.17 3.15
CA LEU A 113 -38.46 -24.54 1.83
C LEU A 113 -36.93 -24.73 1.80
N ALA A 114 -36.15 -23.77 2.30
CA ALA A 114 -34.69 -23.86 2.36
C ALA A 114 -34.20 -25.07 3.16
N THR A 115 -34.85 -25.37 4.29
CA THR A 115 -34.53 -26.55 5.11
C THR A 115 -34.84 -27.84 4.40
N TYR A 116 -35.93 -27.91 3.64
CA TYR A 116 -36.30 -29.11 2.90
C TYR A 116 -35.30 -29.43 1.78
N PHE A 117 -34.77 -28.39 1.12
CA PHE A 117 -33.80 -28.50 0.03
C PHE A 117 -32.33 -28.48 0.48
N ASN A 118 -32.06 -28.56 1.78
CA ASN A 118 -30.73 -28.57 2.39
C ASN A 118 -29.86 -27.34 2.07
N HIS A 119 -30.45 -26.15 1.97
CA HIS A 119 -29.71 -24.92 1.70
C HIS A 119 -29.22 -24.27 3.00
N SER A 120 -28.16 -24.83 3.59
CA SER A 120 -27.61 -24.41 4.90
C SER A 120 -27.34 -22.91 5.02
N GLU A 121 -26.76 -22.28 4.00
CA GLU A 121 -26.50 -20.84 4.00
C GLU A 121 -27.79 -20.00 4.07
N ILE A 122 -28.85 -20.43 3.39
CA ILE A 122 -30.15 -19.75 3.40
C ILE A 122 -30.87 -19.99 4.74
N VAL A 123 -30.69 -21.17 5.33
CA VAL A 123 -31.19 -21.48 6.67
C VAL A 123 -30.57 -20.53 7.69
N GLU A 124 -29.25 -20.28 7.65
CA GLU A 124 -28.60 -19.32 8.55
C GLU A 124 -29.17 -17.90 8.41
N LEU A 125 -29.48 -17.47 7.18
CA LEU A 125 -30.03 -16.14 6.91
C LEU A 125 -31.48 -15.97 7.39
N LEU A 126 -32.32 -17.01 7.24
CA LEU A 126 -33.75 -16.93 7.54
C LEU A 126 -34.11 -17.33 8.98
N LEU A 127 -33.25 -18.10 9.65
CA LEU A 127 -33.46 -18.60 11.01
C LEU A 127 -33.81 -17.49 12.03
N PRO A 128 -33.20 -16.29 12.03
CA PRO A 128 -33.57 -15.24 12.98
C PRO A 128 -35.02 -14.74 12.82
N TYR A 129 -35.56 -14.81 11.60
CA TYR A 129 -36.81 -14.17 11.21
C TYR A 129 -38.01 -15.12 11.13
N GLU A 130 -37.79 -16.41 10.88
CA GLU A 130 -38.85 -17.40 10.67
C GLU A 130 -38.83 -18.57 11.66
N ARG A 131 -37.93 -18.58 12.64
CA ARG A 131 -37.88 -19.62 13.68
C ARG A 131 -39.23 -19.81 14.38
N GLY A 132 -39.60 -21.07 14.60
CA GLY A 132 -40.80 -21.44 15.34
C GLY A 132 -42.12 -21.22 14.58
N MET A 133 -42.08 -20.72 13.35
CA MET A 133 -43.26 -20.69 12.49
C MET A 133 -43.68 -22.10 12.10
N LYS A 134 -44.98 -22.28 11.92
CA LYS A 134 -45.58 -23.57 11.60
C LYS A 134 -46.44 -23.46 10.36
N ASP A 135 -46.37 -24.48 9.51
CA ASP A 135 -47.32 -24.64 8.43
C ASP A 135 -48.72 -25.02 8.95
N SER A 136 -49.71 -25.14 8.07
CA SER A 136 -51.09 -25.49 8.44
C SER A 136 -51.25 -26.88 9.06
N LYS A 137 -50.25 -27.76 8.93
CA LYS A 137 -50.20 -29.08 9.58
C LYS A 137 -49.41 -29.04 10.90
N GLY A 138 -48.89 -27.88 11.30
CA GLY A 138 -48.14 -27.69 12.54
C GLY A 138 -46.66 -28.00 12.43
N HIS A 139 -46.12 -28.25 11.23
CA HIS A 139 -44.71 -28.60 11.06
C HIS A 139 -43.81 -27.36 11.08
N THR A 140 -42.68 -27.47 11.78
CA THR A 140 -41.64 -26.43 11.83
C THR A 140 -40.56 -26.66 10.79
N ALA A 141 -39.61 -25.73 10.64
CA ALA A 141 -38.49 -25.90 9.73
C ALA A 141 -37.61 -27.11 10.12
N GLN A 142 -37.46 -27.39 11.41
CA GLN A 142 -36.78 -28.60 11.89
C GLN A 142 -37.51 -29.89 11.47
N TRP A 143 -38.86 -29.88 11.44
CA TRP A 143 -39.63 -31.03 10.93
C TRP A 143 -39.33 -31.28 9.45
N HIS A 144 -39.26 -30.23 8.63
CA HIS A 144 -38.95 -30.33 7.19
C HIS A 144 -37.51 -30.83 6.95
N ALA A 145 -36.53 -30.44 7.77
CA ALA A 145 -35.16 -30.97 7.70
C ALA A 145 -35.05 -32.47 8.08
N ASN A 146 -35.96 -32.98 8.90
CA ASN A 146 -35.98 -34.38 9.35
C ASN A 146 -36.79 -35.30 8.45
N ASN A 147 -37.74 -34.75 7.68
CA ASN A 147 -38.63 -35.50 6.79
C ASN A 147 -38.34 -35.21 5.31
N SER A 148 -37.19 -34.60 5.01
CA SER A 148 -36.76 -34.41 3.63
C SER A 148 -36.38 -35.78 3.01
N PRO A 149 -36.87 -36.10 1.80
CA PRO A 149 -36.59 -37.35 1.08
C PRO A 149 -35.20 -37.36 0.42
N ARG A 150 -34.43 -36.28 0.54
CA ARG A 150 -33.12 -36.14 -0.08
C ARG A 150 -32.08 -36.95 0.71
N GLU A 151 -31.20 -37.64 0.01
CA GLU A 151 -30.08 -38.41 0.60
C GLU A 151 -28.91 -37.52 1.07
N ASP A 152 -29.06 -36.20 0.98
CA ASP A 152 -28.03 -35.21 1.32
C ASP A 152 -27.73 -35.17 2.83
N ASP A 153 -26.53 -34.74 3.21
CA ASP A 153 -26.15 -34.58 4.63
C ASP A 153 -26.82 -33.33 5.24
N PHE A 154 -27.87 -33.54 6.04
CA PHE A 154 -28.56 -32.49 6.78
C PHE A 154 -27.91 -32.12 8.12
N THR A 155 -26.73 -32.66 8.46
CA THR A 155 -26.09 -32.46 9.78
C THR A 155 -25.93 -30.97 10.12
N GLN A 156 -25.48 -30.16 9.16
CA GLN A 156 -25.32 -28.72 9.37
C GLN A 156 -26.67 -28.01 9.58
N VAL A 157 -27.68 -28.30 8.76
CA VAL A 157 -29.02 -27.70 8.86
C VAL A 157 -29.70 -28.09 10.18
N ARG A 158 -29.60 -29.36 10.59
CA ARG A 158 -30.16 -29.83 11.87
C ARG A 158 -29.50 -29.14 13.06
N LYS A 159 -28.17 -29.00 13.03
CA LYS A 159 -27.40 -28.29 14.06
C LYS A 159 -27.83 -26.83 14.20
N LEU A 160 -28.07 -26.15 13.08
CA LEU A 160 -28.57 -24.78 13.07
C LEU A 160 -29.97 -24.64 13.69
N LEU A 161 -30.79 -25.70 13.61
CA LEU A 161 -32.18 -25.72 14.07
C LEU A 161 -32.37 -26.29 15.49
N GLU A 162 -31.30 -26.68 16.20
CA GLU A 162 -31.38 -27.28 17.54
C GLU A 162 -32.09 -26.40 18.60
N ASN A 163 -32.11 -25.07 18.40
CA ASN A 163 -32.65 -24.08 19.35
C ASN A 163 -33.87 -23.31 18.82
N GLU A 164 -34.70 -23.93 17.97
CA GLU A 164 -35.83 -23.28 17.28
C GLU A 164 -36.89 -22.66 18.23
N GLY A 165 -36.91 -23.04 19.52
CA GLY A 165 -37.87 -22.56 20.54
C GLY A 165 -37.60 -21.20 21.20
N THR A 166 -36.76 -20.33 20.60
CA THR A 166 -36.38 -19.01 21.15
C THR A 166 -37.07 -17.84 20.44
N SER A 167 -37.09 -16.65 21.06
CA SER A 167 -37.76 -15.43 20.57
C SER A 167 -37.44 -15.10 19.09
N ARG A 168 -38.49 -14.84 18.30
CA ARG A 168 -38.44 -14.49 16.86
C ARG A 168 -38.14 -13.01 16.66
N LEU A 169 -37.21 -12.68 15.74
CA LEU A 169 -37.00 -11.30 15.32
C LEU A 169 -38.05 -10.89 14.28
N PRO A 170 -38.53 -9.64 14.29
CA PRO A 170 -39.36 -9.12 13.21
C PRO A 170 -38.56 -9.10 11.89
N PRO A 171 -39.18 -9.39 10.75
CA PRO A 171 -38.53 -9.26 9.45
C PRO A 171 -38.03 -7.83 9.24
N PRO A 172 -36.88 -7.62 8.58
CA PRO A 172 -36.38 -6.29 8.28
C PRO A 172 -37.40 -5.51 7.44
N PRO A 173 -37.58 -4.21 7.67
CA PRO A 173 -38.54 -3.41 6.90
C PRO A 173 -38.16 -3.42 5.42
N SER A 174 -39.17 -3.43 4.54
CA SER A 174 -38.94 -3.34 3.09
C SER A 174 -38.17 -2.04 2.74
N PRO A 175 -37.38 -2.02 1.66
CA PRO A 175 -36.68 -0.82 1.20
C PRO A 175 -37.62 0.39 1.03
N GLU A 176 -38.88 0.15 0.65
CA GLU A 176 -39.92 1.18 0.59
C GLU A 176 -40.41 1.66 1.97
N LEU A 177 -40.54 0.77 2.97
CA LEU A 177 -40.86 1.15 4.35
C LEU A 177 -39.74 1.97 4.99
N ILE A 178 -38.49 1.76 4.61
CA ILE A 178 -37.35 2.61 5.04
C ILE A 178 -37.47 4.03 4.46
N ARG A 179 -38.00 4.18 3.24
CA ARG A 179 -38.28 5.50 2.63
C ARG A 179 -39.57 6.15 3.16
N CYS A 180 -40.59 5.37 3.52
CA CYS A 180 -41.91 5.88 3.91
C CYS A 180 -42.11 6.04 5.43
N GLN A 181 -41.36 5.33 6.28
CA GLN A 181 -41.39 5.50 7.74
C GLN A 181 -40.53 6.68 8.24
N GLY A 182 -39.95 7.47 7.33
CA GLY A 182 -39.33 8.76 7.63
C GLY A 182 -40.32 9.88 7.99
N SER A 183 -41.56 9.54 8.30
CA SER A 183 -42.62 10.48 8.67
C SER A 183 -43.24 10.02 9.99
N THR A 184 -43.15 10.86 11.02
CA THR A 184 -43.81 10.75 12.34
C THR A 184 -43.11 9.92 13.43
N SER A 185 -41.89 10.28 13.81
CA SER A 185 -41.46 10.60 15.19
C SER A 185 -39.94 10.86 15.22
N SER A 186 -39.48 11.66 16.20
CA SER A 186 -38.12 12.25 16.34
C SER A 186 -36.98 11.59 15.53
N PRO A 187 -36.51 12.20 14.42
CA PRO A 187 -35.52 11.58 13.52
C PRO A 187 -34.07 11.72 13.97
N ILE A 188 -33.75 12.72 14.81
CA ILE A 188 -32.38 13.24 14.85
C ILE A 188 -31.41 12.26 15.52
N GLU A 189 -31.81 11.57 16.59
CA GLU A 189 -30.94 10.63 17.30
C GLU A 189 -30.84 9.28 16.58
N HIS A 190 -31.95 8.74 16.08
CA HIS A 190 -31.95 7.44 15.41
C HIS A 190 -31.29 7.48 14.02
N GLU A 191 -31.32 8.64 13.34
CA GLU A 191 -30.68 8.85 12.05
C GLU A 191 -29.20 9.21 12.20
N LEU A 192 -28.80 9.91 13.27
CA LEU A 192 -27.39 10.00 13.66
C LEU A 192 -26.81 8.62 13.98
N LEU A 193 -27.51 7.82 14.77
CA LEU A 193 -27.06 6.48 15.16
C LEU A 193 -27.02 5.51 13.98
N LYS A 194 -27.98 5.58 13.06
CA LYS A 194 -27.92 4.83 11.79
C LYS A 194 -26.76 5.28 10.91
N LYS A 195 -26.45 6.57 10.88
CA LYS A 195 -25.38 7.14 10.07
C LYS A 195 -24.00 6.86 10.67
N GLU A 196 -23.87 6.88 12.00
CA GLU A 196 -22.66 6.43 12.71
C GLU A 196 -22.47 4.92 12.57
N LEU A 197 -23.54 4.14 12.63
CA LEU A 197 -23.50 2.69 12.37
C LEU A 197 -23.19 2.38 10.91
N SER A 198 -23.66 3.19 9.93
CA SER A 198 -23.32 3.02 8.52
C SER A 198 -21.87 3.42 8.26
N GLN A 199 -21.43 4.57 8.78
CA GLN A 199 -20.03 5.02 8.68
C GLN A 199 -19.07 4.01 9.29
N SER A 200 -19.42 3.44 10.45
CA SER A 200 -18.60 2.40 11.06
C SER A 200 -18.62 1.08 10.28
N LYS A 201 -19.75 0.71 9.67
CA LYS A 201 -19.82 -0.45 8.76
C LYS A 201 -18.99 -0.22 7.50
N ASP A 202 -18.96 1.00 6.98
CA ASP A 202 -18.16 1.40 5.81
C ASP A 202 -16.67 1.38 6.15
N GLU A 203 -16.29 1.84 7.35
CA GLU A 203 -14.91 1.74 7.87
C GLU A 203 -14.47 0.28 8.07
N VAL A 204 -15.33 -0.56 8.68
CA VAL A 204 -15.04 -1.99 8.88
C VAL A 204 -14.94 -2.73 7.54
N SER A 205 -15.76 -2.40 6.55
CA SER A 205 -15.70 -3.02 5.22
C SER A 205 -14.49 -2.56 4.42
N SER A 206 -14.12 -1.27 4.50
CA SER A 206 -12.86 -0.74 3.96
C SER A 206 -11.65 -1.45 4.57
N LEU A 207 -11.59 -1.59 5.89
CA LEU A 207 -10.50 -2.29 6.59
C LEU A 207 -10.47 -3.79 6.26
N LYS A 208 -11.62 -4.45 6.08
CA LYS A 208 -11.69 -5.85 5.60
C LYS A 208 -11.14 -6.02 4.19
N ASN A 209 -11.40 -5.05 3.30
CA ASN A 209 -10.85 -5.08 1.95
C ASN A 209 -9.33 -4.90 1.97
N GLN A 210 -8.81 -3.97 2.79
CA GLN A 210 -7.37 -3.81 3.01
C GLN A 210 -6.73 -5.08 3.59
N LEU A 211 -7.40 -5.76 4.52
CA LEU A 211 -6.96 -7.05 5.07
C LEU A 211 -6.86 -8.13 3.98
N ALA A 212 -7.87 -8.25 3.11
CA ALA A 212 -7.89 -9.21 2.01
C ALA A 212 -6.78 -8.93 0.98
N GLU A 213 -6.52 -7.65 0.69
CA GLU A 213 -5.48 -7.21 -0.22
C GLU A 213 -4.07 -7.51 0.34
N MET A 214 -3.84 -7.25 1.63
CA MET A 214 -2.60 -7.64 2.31
C MET A 214 -2.40 -9.16 2.33
N GLN A 215 -3.46 -9.94 2.62
CA GLN A 215 -3.41 -11.41 2.61
C GLN A 215 -3.06 -11.96 1.22
N SER A 216 -3.64 -11.40 0.15
CA SER A 216 -3.29 -11.77 -1.23
C SER A 216 -1.83 -11.47 -1.55
N THR A 217 -1.33 -10.33 -1.08
CA THR A 217 0.05 -9.88 -1.31
C THR A 217 1.05 -10.79 -0.59
N ILE A 218 0.77 -11.17 0.66
CA ILE A 218 1.56 -12.13 1.43
C ILE A 218 1.59 -13.49 0.73
N LEU A 219 0.46 -13.98 0.23
CA LEU A 219 0.40 -15.27 -0.49
C LEU A 219 1.25 -15.24 -1.77
N LYS A 220 1.23 -14.13 -2.52
CA LYS A 220 2.08 -13.95 -3.70
C LYS A 220 3.57 -13.94 -3.33
N GLN A 221 3.95 -13.26 -2.26
CA GLN A 221 5.32 -13.26 -1.75
C GLN A 221 5.74 -14.66 -1.28
N ASP A 222 4.87 -15.42 -0.63
CA ASP A 222 5.15 -16.79 -0.19
C ASP A 222 5.42 -17.75 -1.36
N ASN A 223 4.62 -17.65 -2.42
CA ASN A 223 4.87 -18.41 -3.65
C ASN A 223 6.20 -18.02 -4.30
N LYS A 224 6.56 -16.73 -4.29
CA LYS A 224 7.84 -16.25 -4.83
C LYS A 224 9.03 -16.73 -4.00
N ILE A 225 8.92 -16.67 -2.67
CA ILE A 225 9.93 -17.20 -1.74
C ILE A 225 10.10 -18.71 -1.94
N PHE A 226 9.00 -19.45 -2.12
CA PHE A 226 9.04 -20.88 -2.37
C PHE A 226 9.79 -21.22 -3.67
N GLN A 227 9.47 -20.52 -4.77
CA GLN A 227 10.17 -20.68 -6.05
C GLN A 227 11.67 -20.37 -5.95
N LEU A 228 12.02 -19.24 -5.32
CA LEU A 228 13.42 -18.85 -5.12
C LEU A 228 14.17 -19.83 -4.22
N ARG A 229 13.51 -20.41 -3.21
CA ARG A 229 14.11 -21.47 -2.38
C ARG A 229 14.40 -22.71 -3.20
N THR A 230 13.44 -23.19 -4.00
CA THR A 230 13.65 -24.36 -4.86
C THR A 230 14.77 -24.14 -5.88
N GLU A 231 14.84 -22.95 -6.49
CA GLU A 231 15.93 -22.58 -7.39
C GLU A 231 17.28 -22.55 -6.66
N ASN A 232 17.34 -21.98 -5.45
CA ASN A 232 18.58 -21.92 -4.68
C ASN A 232 19.05 -23.32 -4.24
N THR A 233 18.14 -24.24 -3.90
CA THR A 233 18.48 -25.64 -3.62
C THR A 233 19.06 -26.33 -4.86
N SER A 234 18.44 -26.15 -6.03
CA SER A 234 18.94 -26.70 -7.29
C SER A 234 20.32 -26.13 -7.65
N LEU A 235 20.53 -24.83 -7.49
CA LEU A 235 21.84 -24.19 -7.71
C LEU A 235 22.91 -24.69 -6.73
N GLN A 236 22.55 -24.96 -5.47
CA GLN A 236 23.47 -25.54 -4.48
C GLN A 236 23.86 -26.98 -4.82
N GLU A 237 22.92 -27.80 -5.32
CA GLU A 237 23.21 -29.16 -5.80
C GLU A 237 24.12 -29.12 -7.04
N GLN A 238 23.85 -28.21 -7.98
CA GLN A 238 24.71 -27.98 -9.15
C GLN A 238 26.12 -27.53 -8.74
N LEU A 239 26.23 -26.60 -7.78
CA LEU A 239 27.50 -26.14 -7.23
C LEU A 239 28.29 -27.29 -6.59
N ALA A 240 27.62 -28.16 -5.82
CA ALA A 240 28.25 -29.32 -5.18
C ALA A 240 28.77 -30.33 -6.22
N SER A 241 27.97 -30.63 -7.25
CA SER A 241 28.39 -31.51 -8.34
C SER A 241 29.58 -30.94 -9.14
N SER A 242 29.56 -29.64 -9.43
CA SER A 242 30.65 -28.95 -10.15
C SER A 242 31.94 -28.89 -9.32
N LYS A 243 31.84 -28.65 -8.00
CA LYS A 243 33.00 -28.70 -7.10
C LYS A 243 33.64 -30.08 -7.06
N ASN A 244 32.84 -31.15 -6.99
CA ASN A 244 33.36 -32.52 -7.03
C ASN A 244 34.08 -32.82 -8.36
N THR A 245 33.56 -32.34 -9.50
CA THR A 245 34.24 -32.48 -10.80
C THR A 245 35.53 -31.65 -10.88
N GLN A 246 35.56 -30.47 -10.25
CA GLN A 246 36.74 -29.62 -10.19
C GLN A 246 37.84 -30.24 -9.31
N GLU A 247 37.48 -30.85 -8.18
CA GLU A 247 38.43 -31.57 -7.33
C GLU A 247 38.99 -32.81 -8.04
N GLY A 248 38.16 -33.56 -8.77
CA GLY A 248 38.59 -34.69 -9.59
C GLY A 248 39.57 -34.28 -10.70
N THR A 249 39.27 -33.20 -11.43
CA THR A 249 40.19 -32.67 -12.48
C THR A 249 41.49 -32.12 -11.89
N SER A 250 41.44 -31.47 -10.72
CA SER A 250 42.64 -31.00 -10.00
C SER A 250 43.53 -32.16 -9.54
N GLY A 251 42.94 -33.28 -9.09
CA GLY A 251 43.67 -34.50 -8.77
C GLY A 251 44.41 -35.07 -9.98
N ASN A 252 43.72 -35.16 -11.12
CA ASN A 252 44.31 -35.62 -12.38
C ASN A 252 45.45 -34.71 -12.87
N VAL A 253 45.30 -33.39 -12.75
CA VAL A 253 46.35 -32.40 -13.07
C VAL A 253 47.57 -32.57 -12.17
N SER A 254 47.38 -32.84 -10.88
CA SER A 254 48.48 -33.12 -9.95
C SER A 254 49.22 -34.40 -10.33
N GLN A 255 48.50 -35.46 -10.70
CA GLN A 255 49.07 -36.73 -11.13
C GLN A 255 49.87 -36.60 -12.44
N MET A 256 49.30 -35.95 -13.46
CA MET A 256 50.02 -35.68 -14.72
C MET A 256 51.28 -34.83 -14.51
N ASN A 257 51.24 -33.84 -13.62
CA ASN A 257 52.43 -33.05 -13.28
C ASN A 257 53.53 -33.89 -12.63
N GLN A 258 53.17 -34.83 -11.75
CA GLN A 258 54.13 -35.76 -11.15
C GLN A 258 54.77 -36.67 -12.22
N GLU A 259 53.96 -37.19 -13.16
CA GLU A 259 54.45 -38.02 -14.27
C GLU A 259 55.38 -37.24 -15.22
N ILE A 260 55.02 -36.02 -15.60
CA ILE A 260 55.87 -35.14 -16.42
C ILE A 260 57.20 -34.86 -15.72
N ASN A 261 57.20 -34.62 -14.41
CA ASN A 261 58.43 -34.37 -13.66
C ASN A 261 59.32 -35.60 -13.59
N LEU A 262 58.73 -36.79 -13.43
CA LEU A 262 59.46 -38.05 -13.44
C LEU A 262 60.07 -38.34 -14.83
N LEU A 263 59.32 -38.10 -15.91
CA LEU A 263 59.82 -38.27 -17.27
C LEU A 263 60.94 -37.27 -17.61
N LYS A 264 60.83 -36.01 -17.15
CA LYS A 264 61.91 -35.02 -17.28
C LYS A 264 63.20 -35.45 -16.59
N GLN A 265 63.11 -36.02 -15.37
CA GLN A 265 64.29 -36.56 -14.68
C GLN A 265 64.91 -37.73 -15.45
N LYS A 266 64.08 -38.64 -16.00
CA LYS A 266 64.56 -39.75 -16.83
C LYS A 266 65.27 -39.25 -18.10
N LEU A 267 64.71 -38.25 -18.77
CA LEU A 267 65.30 -37.61 -19.95
C LEU A 267 66.66 -36.96 -19.63
N GLN A 268 66.74 -36.22 -18.51
CA GLN A 268 67.99 -35.60 -18.08
C GLN A 268 69.08 -36.64 -17.82
N LYS A 269 68.74 -37.74 -17.14
CA LYS A 269 69.67 -38.83 -16.86
C LYS A 269 70.17 -39.51 -18.14
N ALA A 270 69.29 -39.78 -19.10
CA ALA A 270 69.67 -40.34 -20.41
C ALA A 270 70.62 -39.39 -21.16
N ASN A 271 70.35 -38.08 -21.12
CA ASN A 271 71.19 -37.08 -21.76
C ASN A 271 72.58 -36.99 -21.10
N GLU A 272 72.67 -37.11 -19.77
CA GLU A 272 73.94 -37.18 -19.04
C GLU A 272 74.74 -38.46 -19.36
N GLU A 273 74.08 -39.60 -19.55
CA GLU A 273 74.71 -40.85 -19.97
C GLU A 273 75.29 -40.73 -21.39
N THR A 274 74.54 -40.20 -22.36
CA THR A 274 75.06 -39.96 -23.72
C THR A 274 76.26 -38.99 -23.75
N LYS A 275 76.28 -37.99 -22.86
CA LYS A 275 77.41 -37.07 -22.74
C LYS A 275 78.68 -37.77 -22.21
N LYS A 276 78.54 -38.63 -21.20
CA LYS A 276 79.67 -39.42 -20.67
C LYS A 276 80.22 -40.39 -21.71
N ASP A 277 79.35 -41.00 -22.48
CA ASP A 277 79.69 -41.89 -23.57
C ASP A 277 80.48 -41.13 -24.67
N HIS A 278 80.07 -39.90 -25.00
CA HIS A 278 80.83 -39.03 -25.91
C HIS A 278 82.22 -38.66 -25.39
N GLU A 279 82.33 -38.26 -24.11
CA GLU A 279 83.61 -37.93 -23.46
C GLU A 279 84.56 -39.14 -23.42
N LEU A 280 84.04 -40.34 -23.18
CA LEU A 280 84.81 -41.58 -23.20
C LEU A 280 85.36 -41.88 -24.60
N ASN A 281 84.54 -41.68 -25.63
CA ASN A 281 84.94 -41.91 -27.02
C ASN A 281 86.05 -40.93 -27.46
N GLU A 282 85.93 -39.66 -27.05
CA GLU A 282 86.96 -38.65 -27.30
C GLU A 282 88.30 -39.00 -26.62
N ALA A 283 88.25 -39.52 -25.39
CA ALA A 283 89.43 -39.98 -24.66
C ALA A 283 90.10 -41.21 -25.30
N LEU A 284 89.31 -42.18 -25.78
CA LEU A 284 89.81 -43.36 -26.50
C LEU A 284 90.51 -42.97 -27.80
N ASN A 285 89.92 -42.04 -28.55
CA ASN A 285 90.48 -41.57 -29.82
C ASN A 285 91.83 -40.86 -29.63
N LYS A 286 91.96 -40.06 -28.56
CA LYS A 286 93.23 -39.43 -28.18
C LYS A 286 94.31 -40.46 -27.82
N ARG A 287 93.94 -41.53 -27.11
CA ARG A 287 94.84 -42.63 -26.75
C ARG A 287 95.33 -43.41 -27.98
N ALA A 288 94.46 -43.59 -28.97
CA ALA A 288 94.83 -44.22 -30.23
C ALA A 288 95.89 -43.39 -31.00
N GLN A 289 95.72 -42.07 -31.06
CA GLN A 289 96.71 -41.17 -31.69
C GLN A 289 98.07 -41.20 -30.99
N GLU A 290 98.08 -41.26 -29.65
CA GLU A 290 99.32 -41.38 -28.87
C GLU A 290 100.05 -42.70 -29.17
N ALA A 291 99.32 -43.81 -29.29
CA ALA A 291 99.90 -45.11 -29.63
C ALA A 291 100.49 -45.13 -31.06
N GLU A 292 99.84 -44.50 -32.04
CA GLU A 292 100.36 -44.37 -33.40
C GLU A 292 101.68 -43.59 -33.45
N LYS A 293 101.78 -42.52 -32.65
CA LYS A 293 103.00 -41.72 -32.53
C LYS A 293 104.18 -42.53 -31.99
N SER A 294 103.98 -43.28 -30.91
CA SER A 294 105.02 -44.16 -30.35
C SER A 294 105.46 -45.25 -31.34
N LEU A 295 104.54 -45.76 -32.16
CA LEU A 295 104.85 -46.71 -33.24
C LEU A 295 105.71 -46.09 -34.35
N ALA A 296 105.50 -44.82 -34.67
CA ALA A 296 106.31 -44.10 -35.65
C ALA A 296 107.74 -43.84 -35.15
N GLU A 297 107.91 -43.52 -33.87
CA GLU A 297 109.21 -43.36 -33.22
C GLU A 297 110.03 -44.66 -33.25
N ALA A 298 109.42 -45.80 -32.90
CA ALA A 298 110.06 -47.11 -32.99
C ALA A 298 110.48 -47.50 -34.42
N ARG A 299 109.73 -47.07 -35.44
CA ARG A 299 110.12 -47.26 -36.87
C ARG A 299 111.34 -46.41 -37.24
N GLY A 300 111.47 -45.21 -36.68
CA GLY A 300 112.62 -44.32 -36.88
C GLY A 300 113.91 -44.89 -36.28
N GLU A 301 113.84 -45.43 -35.07
CA GLU A 301 114.98 -46.11 -34.43
C GLU A 301 115.46 -47.32 -35.25
N ASN A 302 114.53 -48.11 -35.79
CA ASN A 302 114.83 -49.23 -36.67
C ASN A 302 115.53 -48.80 -37.97
N ALA A 303 115.16 -47.65 -38.54
CA ALA A 303 115.82 -47.10 -39.71
C ALA A 303 117.26 -46.62 -39.40
N SER A 304 117.48 -46.03 -38.22
CA SER A 304 118.81 -45.63 -37.74
C SER A 304 119.76 -46.82 -37.58
N LEU A 305 119.28 -47.89 -36.94
CA LEU A 305 120.03 -49.15 -36.79
C LEU A 305 120.39 -49.77 -38.14
N LYS A 306 119.49 -49.68 -39.13
CA LYS A 306 119.74 -50.15 -40.49
C LYS A 306 120.85 -49.38 -41.20
N ASN A 307 120.95 -48.07 -40.98
CA ASN A 307 122.02 -47.24 -41.55
C ASN A 307 123.39 -47.54 -40.90
N GLN A 308 123.43 -47.78 -39.58
CA GLN A 308 124.66 -48.20 -38.89
C GLN A 308 125.18 -49.55 -39.42
N LEU A 309 124.27 -50.46 -39.79
CA LEU A 309 124.62 -51.73 -40.40
C LEU A 309 125.28 -51.54 -41.77
N THR A 310 124.75 -50.63 -42.61
CA THR A 310 125.33 -50.31 -43.92
C THR A 310 126.70 -49.60 -43.83
N GLU A 311 126.95 -48.82 -42.77
CA GLU A 311 128.25 -48.20 -42.51
C GLU A 311 129.31 -49.25 -42.13
N MET A 312 128.95 -50.26 -41.33
CA MET A 312 129.86 -51.37 -41.02
C MET A 312 130.25 -52.15 -42.27
N GLU A 313 129.31 -52.44 -43.18
CA GLU A 313 129.58 -53.13 -44.45
C GLU A 313 130.55 -52.35 -45.36
N SER A 314 130.53 -51.01 -45.30
CA SER A 314 131.45 -50.15 -46.08
C SER A 314 132.89 -50.13 -45.54
N THR A 315 133.09 -50.44 -44.26
CA THR A 315 134.42 -50.51 -43.63
C THR A 315 135.11 -51.85 -43.85
N THR A 316 134.33 -52.93 -44.00
CA THR A 316 134.84 -54.27 -44.36
C THR A 316 135.35 -54.28 -45.81
N LEU A 317 134.64 -53.62 -46.73
CA LEU A 317 135.04 -53.51 -48.14
C LEU A 317 136.35 -52.69 -48.36
N LYS A 318 136.72 -51.81 -47.43
CA LYS A 318 137.99 -51.06 -47.45
C LYS A 318 139.18 -51.85 -46.90
N GLN A 319 138.95 -52.91 -46.13
CA GLN A 319 140.01 -53.78 -45.61
C GLN A 319 140.38 -54.89 -46.62
N ASP A 320 139.43 -55.36 -47.44
CA ASP A 320 139.67 -56.42 -48.44
C ASP A 320 140.58 -55.98 -49.62
N ASN A 321 140.53 -54.71 -50.02
CA ASN A 321 141.40 -54.17 -51.08
C ASN A 321 142.87 -54.00 -50.65
N LYS A 322 143.17 -54.06 -49.35
CA LYS A 322 144.55 -54.01 -48.82
C LYS A 322 145.16 -55.40 -48.67
N ILE A 323 144.34 -56.45 -48.70
CA ILE A 323 144.74 -57.87 -48.56
C ILE A 323 145.09 -58.52 -49.93
N PHE A 324 144.65 -57.93 -51.05
CA PHE A 324 144.96 -58.44 -52.39
C PHE A 324 146.41 -58.16 -52.82
N HIS A 325 147.02 -57.06 -52.37
CA HIS A 325 148.37 -56.65 -52.78
C HIS A 325 149.52 -57.18 -51.91
N LEU A 326 149.24 -57.78 -50.75
CA LEU A 326 150.25 -58.45 -49.91
C LEU A 326 150.23 -59.98 -50.06
N ARG A 327 149.33 -60.52 -50.91
CA ARG A 327 149.18 -61.95 -51.22
C ARG A 327 150.10 -62.46 -52.34
N THR A 328 150.91 -61.60 -52.94
CA THR A 328 151.73 -61.96 -54.11
C THR A 328 153.23 -62.04 -53.85
N GLU A 329 153.71 -61.73 -52.63
CA GLU A 329 155.17 -61.66 -52.38
C GLU A 329 155.57 -62.02 -50.94
N ASN A 330 155.06 -63.14 -50.40
CA ASN A 330 155.83 -63.94 -49.43
C ASN A 330 155.18 -65.29 -49.13
N THR A 331 155.13 -66.12 -50.17
CA THR A 331 155.30 -67.56 -50.02
C THR A 331 156.67 -67.87 -49.40
N SER A 332 156.82 -67.78 -48.08
CA SER A 332 157.77 -68.61 -47.32
C SER A 332 157.39 -68.69 -45.83
N LEU A 333 157.15 -69.93 -45.38
CA LEU A 333 157.21 -70.48 -44.00
C LEU A 333 155.97 -70.37 -43.08
N GLN A 334 155.34 -71.55 -42.85
CA GLN A 334 154.87 -72.21 -41.60
C GLN A 334 154.26 -71.35 -40.46
N GLU A 335 153.17 -71.66 -39.73
CA GLU A 335 152.54 -72.89 -39.19
C GLU A 335 151.13 -72.56 -38.59
N GLN A 336 150.34 -73.59 -38.20
CA GLN A 336 148.92 -73.68 -37.73
C GLN A 336 148.52 -72.99 -36.35
N PRO A 337 147.31 -73.14 -35.69
CA PRO A 337 145.88 -73.47 -36.04
C PRO A 337 144.72 -72.71 -35.25
N SER A 338 143.44 -72.97 -35.64
CA SER A 338 142.16 -73.17 -34.86
C SER A 338 141.40 -72.06 -34.07
N SER A 339 140.12 -71.82 -34.43
CA SER A 339 138.87 -71.94 -33.61
C SER A 339 137.71 -71.03 -34.07
N SER A 340 136.51 -71.59 -34.29
CA SER A 340 135.16 -70.96 -34.11
C SER A 340 134.10 -71.64 -34.99
N LYS A 341 133.36 -72.59 -34.40
CA LYS A 341 132.13 -73.19 -34.99
C LYS A 341 130.95 -73.17 -34.01
N LYS A 342 131.02 -72.37 -32.93
CA LYS A 342 130.00 -72.33 -31.86
C LYS A 342 129.13 -71.07 -31.86
N ALA A 343 129.64 -69.96 -32.40
CA ALA A 343 128.91 -68.67 -32.42
C ALA A 343 127.84 -68.56 -33.53
N GLN A 344 127.90 -69.40 -34.57
CA GLN A 344 126.99 -69.30 -35.71
C GLN A 344 125.64 -70.00 -35.46
N GLY A 345 125.62 -71.12 -34.73
CA GLY A 345 124.37 -71.84 -34.43
C GLY A 345 123.48 -71.13 -33.41
N GLU A 346 124.05 -70.47 -32.40
CA GLU A 346 123.29 -69.75 -31.36
C GLU A 346 122.61 -68.47 -31.88
N ALA A 347 123.13 -67.88 -32.97
CA ALA A 347 122.56 -66.69 -33.60
C ALA A 347 121.35 -67.02 -34.50
N GLU A 348 121.40 -68.14 -35.23
CA GLU A 348 120.30 -68.59 -36.10
C GLU A 348 119.07 -69.03 -35.29
N GLU A 349 119.26 -69.67 -34.14
CA GLU A 349 118.17 -70.10 -33.26
C GLU A 349 117.41 -68.91 -32.63
N ARG A 350 118.13 -67.87 -32.19
CA ARG A 350 117.53 -66.62 -31.67
C ARG A 350 116.71 -65.85 -32.70
N LEU A 351 117.14 -65.85 -33.96
CA LEU A 351 116.40 -65.23 -35.07
C LEU A 351 115.10 -65.96 -35.37
N SER A 352 115.09 -67.29 -35.32
CA SER A 352 113.87 -68.08 -35.50
C SER A 352 112.87 -67.84 -34.37
N GLN A 353 113.35 -67.74 -33.12
CA GLN A 353 112.51 -67.51 -31.95
C GLN A 353 111.84 -66.12 -31.98
N MET A 354 112.60 -65.09 -32.36
CA MET A 354 112.09 -63.71 -32.50
C MET A 354 111.06 -63.57 -33.62
N ASN A 355 111.25 -64.28 -34.74
CA ASN A 355 110.27 -64.29 -35.85
C ASN A 355 108.95 -64.97 -35.46
N GLN A 356 109.02 -65.98 -34.60
CA GLN A 356 107.83 -66.65 -34.06
C GLN A 356 107.07 -65.74 -33.09
N GLU A 357 107.77 -64.97 -32.25
CA GLU A 357 107.17 -63.94 -31.37
C GLU A 357 106.53 -62.79 -32.17
N ILE A 358 107.21 -62.27 -33.20
CA ILE A 358 106.65 -61.22 -34.07
C ILE A 358 105.35 -61.69 -34.75
N SER A 359 105.29 -62.95 -35.17
CA SER A 359 104.10 -63.52 -35.79
C SER A 359 102.95 -63.68 -34.78
N SER A 360 103.26 -64.08 -33.54
CA SER A 360 102.30 -64.15 -32.44
C SER A 360 101.73 -62.77 -32.08
N LEU A 361 102.59 -61.76 -31.96
CA LEU A 361 102.18 -60.38 -31.67
C LEU A 361 101.33 -59.78 -32.78
N LYS A 362 101.63 -60.06 -34.06
CA LYS A 362 100.79 -59.64 -35.19
C LYS A 362 99.40 -60.29 -35.16
N ALA A 363 99.32 -61.57 -34.79
CA ALA A 363 98.04 -62.26 -34.65
C ALA A 363 97.22 -61.69 -33.48
N GLN A 364 97.87 -61.37 -32.35
CA GLN A 364 97.22 -60.69 -31.22
C GLN A 364 96.72 -59.29 -31.62
N LEU A 365 97.52 -58.51 -32.34
CA LEU A 365 97.14 -57.17 -32.81
C LEU A 365 95.92 -57.22 -33.76
N SER A 366 95.88 -58.20 -34.68
CA SER A 366 94.73 -58.39 -35.57
C SER A 366 93.45 -58.70 -34.77
N LYS A 367 93.56 -59.59 -33.77
CA LYS A 367 92.44 -59.95 -32.92
C LYS A 367 91.93 -58.76 -32.09
N THR A 368 92.84 -57.95 -31.54
CA THR A 368 92.45 -56.74 -30.79
C THR A 368 91.80 -55.68 -31.68
N ASN A 369 92.18 -55.59 -32.96
CA ASN A 369 91.53 -54.67 -33.90
C ASN A 369 90.12 -55.13 -34.25
N GLU A 370 89.92 -56.44 -34.49
CA GLU A 370 88.58 -57.02 -34.70
C GLU A 370 87.68 -56.84 -33.47
N GLU A 371 88.23 -57.01 -32.25
CA GLU A 371 87.52 -56.76 -31.00
C GLU A 371 87.15 -55.26 -30.84
N ASN A 372 88.04 -54.34 -31.23
CA ASN A 372 87.76 -52.89 -31.21
C ASN A 372 86.69 -52.47 -32.23
N ASP A 373 86.72 -53.01 -33.45
CA ASP A 373 85.70 -52.73 -34.47
C ASP A 373 84.33 -53.25 -34.04
N ALA A 374 84.28 -54.43 -33.39
CA ALA A 374 83.06 -54.97 -32.82
C ALA A 374 82.51 -54.10 -31.67
N LEU A 375 83.39 -53.59 -30.80
CA LEU A 375 83.01 -52.68 -29.72
C LEU A 375 82.50 -51.33 -30.25
N HIS A 376 83.15 -50.75 -31.27
CA HIS A 376 82.70 -49.52 -31.91
C HIS A 376 81.31 -49.68 -32.51
N LYS A 377 81.05 -50.78 -33.20
CA LYS A 377 79.73 -51.07 -33.77
C LYS A 377 78.65 -51.23 -32.69
N GLN A 378 78.96 -51.93 -31.60
CA GLN A 378 78.04 -52.03 -30.45
C GLN A 378 77.74 -50.66 -29.82
N PHE A 379 78.73 -49.78 -29.77
CA PHE A 379 78.56 -48.43 -29.26
C PHE A 379 77.68 -47.57 -30.17
N GLU A 380 77.89 -47.61 -31.49
CA GLU A 380 77.02 -46.91 -32.45
C GLU A 380 75.57 -47.41 -32.42
N ASP A 381 75.37 -48.72 -32.33
CA ASP A 381 74.04 -49.31 -32.24
C ASP A 381 73.35 -48.91 -30.93
N LYS A 382 74.10 -48.85 -29.82
CA LYS A 382 73.61 -48.34 -28.54
C LYS A 382 73.28 -46.85 -28.59
N GLU A 383 74.11 -46.01 -29.18
CA GLU A 383 73.83 -44.58 -29.37
C GLU A 383 72.58 -44.35 -30.24
N ARG A 384 72.34 -45.18 -31.27
CA ARG A 384 71.11 -45.11 -32.07
C ARG A 384 69.89 -45.51 -31.24
N GLN A 385 70.01 -46.54 -30.42
CA GLN A 385 68.95 -46.99 -29.52
C GLN A 385 68.60 -45.91 -28.48
N ASP A 386 69.61 -45.31 -27.85
CA ASP A 386 69.43 -44.26 -26.83
C ASP A 386 68.81 -43.00 -27.45
N ARG A 387 69.23 -42.61 -28.67
CA ARG A 387 68.60 -41.49 -29.41
C ARG A 387 67.13 -41.75 -29.72
N ALA A 388 66.79 -42.93 -30.21
CA ALA A 388 65.40 -43.29 -30.48
C ALA A 388 64.54 -43.26 -29.20
N GLN A 389 65.10 -43.69 -28.07
CA GLN A 389 64.42 -43.66 -26.78
C GLN A 389 64.22 -42.22 -26.26
N ILE A 390 65.20 -41.33 -26.46
CA ILE A 390 65.10 -39.90 -26.15
C ILE A 390 64.00 -39.24 -26.98
N ASP A 391 63.92 -39.53 -28.28
CA ASP A 391 62.89 -38.97 -29.17
C ASP A 391 61.49 -39.42 -28.77
N GLN A 392 61.32 -40.70 -28.42
CA GLN A 392 60.06 -41.25 -27.92
C GLN A 392 59.63 -40.56 -26.61
N LEU A 393 60.53 -40.47 -25.63
CA LEU A 393 60.24 -39.80 -24.35
C LEU A 393 59.91 -38.31 -24.54
N THR A 394 60.56 -37.65 -25.50
CA THR A 394 60.32 -36.24 -25.82
C THR A 394 58.93 -36.03 -26.43
N ALA A 395 58.48 -36.94 -27.30
CA ALA A 395 57.14 -36.93 -27.86
C ALA A 395 56.06 -37.19 -26.78
N GLU A 396 56.29 -38.17 -25.90
CA GLU A 396 55.40 -38.47 -24.77
C GLU A 396 55.25 -37.28 -23.81
N VAL A 397 56.37 -36.62 -23.44
CA VAL A 397 56.36 -35.41 -22.60
C VAL A 397 55.58 -34.27 -23.27
N SER A 398 55.71 -34.11 -24.59
CA SER A 398 54.99 -33.08 -25.34
C SER A 398 53.48 -33.32 -25.38
N SER A 399 53.07 -34.58 -25.59
CA SER A 399 51.67 -34.99 -25.54
C SER A 399 51.05 -34.81 -24.15
N LEU A 400 51.72 -35.27 -23.10
CA LEU A 400 51.27 -35.10 -21.71
C LEU A 400 51.17 -33.63 -21.32
N LYS A 401 52.10 -32.79 -21.78
CA LYS A 401 52.06 -31.34 -21.55
C LYS A 401 50.84 -30.69 -22.20
N GLN A 402 50.49 -31.10 -23.42
CA GLN A 402 49.27 -30.62 -24.08
C GLN A 402 48.00 -31.07 -23.36
N GLN A 403 47.95 -32.32 -22.89
CA GLN A 403 46.84 -32.83 -22.08
C GLN A 403 46.70 -32.08 -20.75
N LEU A 404 47.82 -31.78 -20.11
CA LEU A 404 47.87 -30.97 -18.89
C LEU A 404 47.35 -29.55 -19.13
N ASP A 405 47.77 -28.88 -20.20
CA ASP A 405 47.30 -27.53 -20.54
C ASP A 405 45.78 -27.50 -20.80
N ASN A 406 45.24 -28.53 -21.46
CA ASN A 406 43.80 -28.69 -21.67
C ASN A 406 43.05 -28.88 -20.35
N ALA A 407 43.54 -29.78 -19.47
CA ALA A 407 42.94 -30.03 -18.16
C ALA A 407 42.99 -28.79 -17.24
N ILE A 408 44.07 -28.00 -17.30
CA ILE A 408 44.18 -26.72 -16.58
C ILE A 408 43.14 -25.72 -17.10
N ASN A 409 42.94 -25.64 -18.41
CA ASN A 409 41.96 -24.73 -19.00
C ASN A 409 40.51 -25.13 -18.64
N GLU A 410 40.20 -26.43 -18.60
CA GLU A 410 38.92 -26.94 -18.11
C GLU A 410 38.72 -26.65 -16.62
N SER A 411 39.74 -26.88 -15.79
CA SER A 411 39.69 -26.54 -14.36
C SER A 411 39.44 -25.04 -14.13
N LYS A 412 40.05 -24.15 -14.92
CA LYS A 412 39.79 -22.70 -14.88
C LYS A 412 38.35 -22.35 -15.28
N ARG A 413 37.77 -23.04 -16.27
CA ARG A 413 36.36 -22.86 -16.66
C ARG A 413 35.42 -23.30 -15.55
N HIS A 414 35.67 -24.46 -14.93
CA HIS A 414 34.89 -24.94 -13.79
C HIS A 414 35.01 -24.00 -12.58
N ALA A 415 36.21 -23.50 -12.28
CA ALA A 415 36.42 -22.53 -11.20
C ALA A 415 35.58 -21.26 -11.40
N LYS A 416 35.56 -20.72 -12.63
CA LYS A 416 34.77 -19.54 -12.97
C LYS A 416 33.27 -19.80 -12.90
N MET A 417 32.81 -20.94 -13.40
CA MET A 417 31.41 -21.38 -13.28
C MET A 417 30.98 -21.54 -11.81
N CYS A 418 31.84 -22.11 -10.96
CA CYS A 418 31.60 -22.20 -9.51
C CYS A 418 31.51 -20.81 -8.86
N GLU A 419 32.34 -19.85 -9.27
CA GLU A 419 32.32 -18.48 -8.76
C GLU A 419 31.04 -17.74 -9.17
N ASP A 420 30.60 -17.90 -10.41
CA ASP A 420 29.35 -17.30 -10.92
C ASP A 420 28.10 -17.94 -10.27
N LEU A 421 28.09 -19.26 -10.11
CA LEU A 421 27.03 -19.98 -9.38
C LEU A 421 26.98 -19.57 -7.89
N GLN A 422 28.13 -19.36 -7.25
CA GLN A 422 28.21 -18.88 -5.88
C GLN A 422 27.65 -17.46 -5.76
N LYS A 423 28.01 -16.55 -6.68
CA LYS A 423 27.45 -15.18 -6.73
C LYS A 423 25.93 -15.19 -6.91
N LEU A 424 25.41 -16.02 -7.81
CA LEU A 424 23.97 -16.18 -8.01
C LEU A 424 23.28 -16.75 -6.76
N SER A 425 23.85 -17.76 -6.12
CA SER A 425 23.33 -18.31 -4.86
C SER A 425 23.32 -17.28 -3.73
N ASP A 426 24.37 -16.45 -3.63
CA ASP A 426 24.49 -15.37 -2.65
C ASP A 426 23.48 -14.25 -2.90
N GLN A 427 23.27 -13.86 -4.17
CA GLN A 427 22.23 -12.92 -4.57
C GLN A 427 20.83 -13.44 -4.25
N ASN A 428 20.54 -14.70 -4.58
CA ASN A 428 19.26 -15.34 -4.25
C ASN A 428 19.06 -15.42 -2.73
N ARG A 429 20.10 -15.71 -1.97
CA ARG A 429 20.05 -15.71 -0.50
C ARG A 429 19.77 -14.32 0.06
N ALA A 430 20.41 -13.28 -0.47
CA ALA A 430 20.14 -11.90 -0.09
C ALA A 430 18.70 -11.47 -0.41
N LEU A 431 18.19 -11.84 -1.59
CA LEU A 431 16.82 -11.57 -2.00
C LEU A 431 15.81 -12.31 -1.11
N ILE A 432 16.06 -13.59 -0.78
CA ILE A 432 15.26 -14.37 0.17
C ILE A 432 15.24 -13.69 1.54
N ASN A 433 16.38 -13.21 2.04
CA ASN A 433 16.45 -12.51 3.32
C ASN A 433 15.64 -11.20 3.30
N ALA A 434 15.78 -10.39 2.24
CA ALA A 434 15.03 -9.15 2.06
C ALA A 434 13.51 -9.40 2.00
N LEU A 435 13.07 -10.39 1.22
CA LEU A 435 11.66 -10.79 1.14
C LEU A 435 11.16 -11.37 2.47
N THR A 436 12.01 -12.07 3.22
CA THR A 436 11.64 -12.60 4.54
C THR A 436 11.49 -11.48 5.56
N THR A 437 12.34 -10.46 5.52
CA THR A 437 12.20 -9.26 6.37
C THR A 437 10.96 -8.47 5.99
N GLU A 438 10.69 -8.27 4.69
CA GLU A 438 9.49 -7.59 4.21
C GLU A 438 8.21 -8.35 4.63
N LYS A 439 8.19 -9.68 4.45
CA LYS A 439 7.13 -10.55 4.96
C LYS A 439 6.95 -10.38 6.48
N GLY A 440 8.03 -10.33 7.25
CA GLY A 440 7.98 -10.09 8.70
C GLY A 440 7.31 -8.75 9.04
N THR A 441 7.70 -7.67 8.36
CA THR A 441 7.07 -6.35 8.55
C THR A 441 5.60 -6.33 8.16
N LEU A 442 5.22 -7.02 7.06
CA LEU A 442 3.83 -7.14 6.63
C LEU A 442 3.02 -8.00 7.60
N GLN A 443 3.59 -9.07 8.16
CA GLN A 443 2.95 -9.87 9.20
C GLN A 443 2.75 -9.09 10.50
N GLU A 444 3.72 -8.25 10.88
CA GLU A 444 3.60 -7.37 12.04
C GLU A 444 2.51 -6.32 11.82
N GLN A 445 2.48 -5.67 10.64
CA GLN A 445 1.41 -4.75 10.25
C GLN A 445 0.03 -5.45 10.20
N LEU A 446 -0.04 -6.67 9.68
CA LEU A 446 -1.26 -7.48 9.67
C LEU A 446 -1.72 -7.79 11.09
N SER A 447 -0.80 -8.13 12.00
CA SER A 447 -1.13 -8.40 13.40
C SER A 447 -1.68 -7.15 14.10
N LYS A 448 -1.04 -5.99 13.85
CA LYS A 448 -1.45 -4.70 14.41
C LYS A 448 -2.82 -4.27 13.90
N THR A 449 -3.04 -4.33 12.58
CA THR A 449 -4.34 -4.02 11.97
C THR A 449 -5.43 -5.00 12.40
N THR A 450 -5.12 -6.29 12.58
CA THR A 450 -6.06 -7.28 13.11
C THR A 450 -6.44 -6.96 14.56
N GLU A 451 -5.48 -6.53 15.37
CA GLU A 451 -5.75 -6.15 16.76
C GLU A 451 -6.51 -4.82 16.86
N ASP A 452 -6.21 -3.86 15.98
CA ASP A 452 -6.97 -2.62 15.83
C ASP A 452 -8.42 -2.91 15.39
N LEU A 453 -8.62 -3.84 14.45
CA LEU A 453 -9.95 -4.32 14.03
C LEU A 453 -10.71 -5.02 15.16
N LYS A 454 -10.04 -5.83 15.97
CA LYS A 454 -10.67 -6.46 17.16
C LYS A 454 -11.08 -5.41 18.18
N ARG A 455 -10.25 -4.40 18.44
CA ARG A 455 -10.60 -3.28 19.34
C ARG A 455 -11.76 -2.46 18.78
N ALA A 456 -11.75 -2.11 17.51
CA ALA A 456 -12.85 -1.41 16.86
C ALA A 456 -14.15 -2.23 16.89
N LEU A 457 -14.09 -3.55 16.67
CA LEU A 457 -15.23 -4.45 16.78
C LEU A 457 -15.76 -4.55 18.22
N ALA A 458 -14.87 -4.57 19.22
CA ALA A 458 -15.25 -4.58 20.62
C ALA A 458 -15.92 -3.25 21.02
N ASP A 459 -15.38 -2.11 20.61
CA ASP A 459 -15.97 -0.79 20.81
C ASP A 459 -17.34 -0.67 20.14
N GLN A 460 -17.47 -1.21 18.92
CA GLN A 460 -18.77 -1.27 18.22
C GLN A 460 -19.77 -2.14 18.96
N LYS A 461 -19.38 -3.31 19.46
CA LYS A 461 -20.25 -4.16 20.28
C LYS A 461 -20.67 -3.46 21.57
N ALA A 462 -19.76 -2.72 22.21
CA ALA A 462 -20.07 -1.95 23.42
C ALA A 462 -21.06 -0.81 23.12
N ARG A 463 -20.88 -0.10 22.00
CA ARG A 463 -21.82 0.94 21.54
C ARG A 463 -23.19 0.35 21.23
N ILE A 464 -23.26 -0.77 20.49
CA ILE A 464 -24.53 -1.45 20.20
C ILE A 464 -25.25 -1.84 21.51
N LEU A 465 -24.53 -2.34 22.52
CA LEU A 465 -25.12 -2.68 23.82
C LEU A 465 -25.69 -1.45 24.55
N VAL A 466 -25.02 -0.29 24.49
CA VAL A 466 -25.52 0.97 25.05
C VAL A 466 -26.78 1.42 24.33
N LEU A 467 -26.78 1.36 22.99
CA LEU A 467 -27.93 1.71 22.16
C LEU A 467 -29.10 0.77 22.35
N GLU A 468 -28.86 -0.53 22.54
CA GLU A 468 -29.91 -1.49 22.87
C GLU A 468 -30.56 -1.19 24.23
N LYS A 469 -29.78 -0.74 25.22
CA LYS A 469 -30.31 -0.28 26.52
C LYS A 469 -31.11 1.01 26.37
N GLU A 470 -30.61 1.99 25.63
CA GLU A 470 -31.32 3.25 25.37
C GLU A 470 -32.62 3.02 24.59
N VAL A 471 -32.61 2.15 23.58
CA VAL A 471 -33.83 1.76 22.84
C VAL A 471 -34.81 1.01 23.74
N ALA A 472 -34.34 0.17 24.67
CA ALA A 472 -35.20 -0.48 25.65
C ALA A 472 -35.84 0.55 26.60
N GLN A 473 -35.09 1.55 27.04
CA GLN A 473 -35.56 2.63 27.90
C GLN A 473 -36.54 3.57 27.17
N LEU A 474 -36.27 3.94 25.92
CA LEU A 474 -37.19 4.71 25.09
C LEU A 474 -38.48 3.94 24.78
N ARG A 475 -38.44 2.59 24.75
CA ARG A 475 -39.65 1.77 24.62
C ARG A 475 -40.49 1.78 25.89
N THR A 476 -39.87 1.75 27.08
CA THR A 476 -40.61 1.90 28.34
C THR A 476 -41.18 3.31 28.46
N GLU A 477 -40.41 4.34 28.14
CA GLU A 477 -40.87 5.73 28.16
C GLU A 477 -41.95 6.00 27.10
N SER A 478 -41.87 5.38 25.92
CA SER A 478 -42.93 5.44 24.91
C SER A 478 -44.20 4.71 25.36
N HIS A 479 -44.09 3.65 26.16
CA HIS A 479 -45.24 2.95 26.74
C HIS A 479 -45.88 3.83 27.83
N ASP A 480 -45.08 4.43 28.69
CA ASP A 480 -45.52 5.36 29.72
C ASP A 480 -46.14 6.63 29.10
N MET A 481 -45.59 7.14 28.00
CA MET A 481 -46.16 8.25 27.21
C MET A 481 -47.49 7.88 26.57
N LYS A 482 -47.71 6.63 26.16
CA LYS A 482 -49.02 6.16 25.68
C LYS A 482 -50.02 6.05 26.82
N ASP A 483 -49.63 5.57 28.00
CA ASP A 483 -50.51 5.52 29.17
C ASP A 483 -50.82 6.94 29.71
N LEU A 484 -49.84 7.85 29.68
CA LEU A 484 -50.03 9.28 29.98
C LEU A 484 -50.91 9.97 28.96
N ARG A 485 -50.81 9.66 27.65
CA ARG A 485 -51.74 10.18 26.63
C ARG A 485 -53.16 9.69 26.84
N ARG A 486 -53.36 8.42 27.20
CA ARG A 486 -54.68 7.88 27.56
C ARG A 486 -55.26 8.59 28.78
N ARG A 487 -54.46 8.77 29.83
CA ARG A 487 -54.86 9.54 31.02
C ARG A 487 -55.09 11.02 30.73
N LEU A 488 -54.33 11.60 29.80
CA LEU A 488 -54.51 12.97 29.35
C LEU A 488 -55.79 13.12 28.53
N GLU A 489 -56.15 12.15 27.68
CA GLU A 489 -57.44 12.13 26.99
C GLU A 489 -58.62 11.98 27.99
N GLU A 490 -58.47 11.13 29.00
CA GLU A 490 -59.44 11.02 30.11
C GLU A 490 -59.57 12.36 30.87
N VAL A 491 -58.45 12.99 31.22
CA VAL A 491 -58.42 14.31 31.90
C VAL A 491 -58.87 15.45 30.97
N GLU A 492 -58.64 15.36 29.66
CA GLU A 492 -59.10 16.36 28.68
C GLU A 492 -60.60 16.26 28.43
N GLU A 493 -61.18 15.06 28.50
CA GLU A 493 -62.63 14.86 28.47
C GLU A 493 -63.27 15.33 29.78
N GLU A 494 -62.68 15.01 30.94
CA GLU A 494 -63.08 15.60 32.23
C GLU A 494 -62.94 17.12 32.24
N LYS A 495 -61.85 17.66 31.67
CA LYS A 495 -61.62 19.09 31.48
C LYS A 495 -62.59 19.68 30.48
N ARG A 496 -63.06 18.96 29.45
CA ARG A 496 -64.05 19.44 28.49
C ARG A 496 -65.41 19.57 29.18
N ILE A 497 -65.79 18.59 30.01
CA ILE A 497 -66.96 18.63 30.90
C ILE A 497 -66.82 19.77 31.92
N LEU A 498 -65.64 19.92 32.54
CA LEU A 498 -65.37 20.99 33.50
C LEU A 498 -65.32 22.36 32.83
N LEU A 499 -64.78 22.53 31.62
CA LEU A 499 -64.75 23.79 30.85
C LEU A 499 -66.14 24.19 30.36
N GLN A 500 -67.01 23.22 30.07
CA GLN A 500 -68.43 23.45 29.83
C GLN A 500 -69.13 24.04 31.07
N ASN A 501 -68.68 23.63 32.27
CA ASN A 501 -69.12 24.18 33.56
C ASN A 501 -68.35 25.47 33.97
N LEU A 502 -67.10 25.64 33.53
CA LEU A 502 -66.22 26.76 33.90
C LEU A 502 -66.37 27.97 32.95
N ALA A 503 -67.01 27.80 31.80
CA ALA A 503 -67.51 28.92 30.99
C ALA A 503 -68.54 29.78 31.76
N ALA A 504 -69.06 29.28 32.90
CA ALA A 504 -69.93 30.04 33.81
C ALA A 504 -69.18 30.86 34.87
N VAL A 505 -67.87 30.69 35.08
CA VAL A 505 -67.14 31.42 36.13
C VAL A 505 -65.74 31.79 35.63
N GLY A 506 -65.59 33.05 35.27
CA GLY A 506 -64.36 33.57 34.70
C GLY A 506 -63.19 33.68 35.69
N SER A 507 -62.01 33.65 35.06
CA SER A 507 -60.81 34.46 35.33
C SER A 507 -59.63 33.89 36.15
N ARG A 508 -58.45 34.08 35.52
CA ARG A 508 -57.08 34.26 36.03
C ARG A 508 -56.30 33.05 36.55
N LEU A 509 -55.21 32.73 35.84
CA LEU A 509 -53.98 32.20 36.43
C LEU A 509 -52.73 32.80 35.73
N PRO A 510 -51.61 33.04 36.45
CA PRO A 510 -50.39 33.69 35.96
C PRO A 510 -49.36 32.68 35.39
N PRO A 511 -48.29 33.12 34.71
CA PRO A 511 -47.40 32.22 33.97
C PRO A 511 -46.39 31.52 34.89
N ALA A 512 -46.20 30.23 34.65
CA ALA A 512 -45.16 29.42 35.28
C ALA A 512 -43.79 29.66 34.62
N ARG A 513 -42.75 29.51 35.44
CA ARG A 513 -41.33 29.81 35.20
C ARG A 513 -40.79 29.28 33.87
N GLU A 514 -40.03 30.13 33.20
CA GLU A 514 -39.41 29.91 31.90
C GLU A 514 -38.20 28.97 31.99
N ASP A 515 -38.34 27.77 31.43
CA ASP A 515 -37.19 26.97 31.03
C ASP A 515 -36.48 27.71 29.89
N SER A 516 -35.23 28.11 30.13
CA SER A 516 -34.44 28.93 29.21
C SER A 516 -34.00 28.09 28.01
N SER A 517 -34.80 28.11 26.94
CA SER A 517 -34.55 27.47 25.66
C SER A 517 -34.16 28.51 24.61
N LEU A 518 -33.55 28.08 23.51
CA LEU A 518 -33.25 28.95 22.37
C LEU A 518 -34.50 29.68 21.86
N ILE A 519 -35.65 28.99 21.86
CA ILE A 519 -36.93 29.57 21.44
C ILE A 519 -37.39 30.64 22.44
N SER A 520 -37.33 30.39 23.76
CA SER A 520 -37.75 31.40 24.74
C SER A 520 -36.84 32.63 24.75
N SER A 521 -35.52 32.46 24.60
CA SER A 521 -34.58 33.59 24.45
C SER A 521 -34.79 34.39 23.16
N ALA A 522 -35.14 33.74 22.04
CA ALA A 522 -35.49 34.41 20.80
C ALA A 522 -36.82 35.19 20.89
N ILE A 523 -37.80 34.65 21.62
CA ILE A 523 -39.08 35.29 21.93
C ILE A 523 -38.87 36.56 22.78
N GLN A 524 -37.95 36.49 23.74
CA GLN A 524 -37.60 37.60 24.64
C GLN A 524 -36.70 38.65 23.97
N GLY A 525 -36.01 38.30 22.90
CA GLY A 525 -35.06 39.20 22.23
C GLY A 525 -33.73 39.35 22.97
N ASP A 526 -33.33 38.33 23.74
CA ASP A 526 -32.07 38.34 24.48
C ASP A 526 -30.95 37.66 23.67
N PRO A 527 -30.14 38.41 22.91
CA PRO A 527 -29.06 37.83 22.10
C PRO A 527 -27.99 37.14 22.95
N ASN A 528 -27.81 37.53 24.22
CA ASN A 528 -26.76 36.98 25.08
C ASN A 528 -27.13 35.58 25.57
N THR A 529 -28.36 35.38 26.02
CA THR A 529 -28.86 34.03 26.38
C THR A 529 -29.05 33.16 25.14
N LEU A 530 -29.47 33.75 24.02
CA LEU A 530 -29.60 33.08 22.73
C LEU A 530 -28.28 32.48 22.25
N ARG A 531 -27.19 33.26 22.32
CA ARG A 531 -25.83 32.81 21.94
C ARG A 531 -25.37 31.56 22.69
N ARG A 532 -25.85 31.35 23.92
CA ARG A 532 -25.50 30.19 24.76
C ARG A 532 -26.25 28.91 24.36
N HIS A 533 -27.33 29.02 23.60
CA HIS A 533 -28.20 27.91 23.22
C HIS A 533 -28.27 27.69 21.70
N LEU A 534 -27.31 28.22 20.92
CA LEU A 534 -27.29 28.07 19.46
C LEU A 534 -27.13 26.61 19.00
N ASP A 535 -26.74 25.70 19.89
CA ASP A 535 -26.76 24.25 19.69
C ASP A 535 -28.18 23.70 19.48
N GLN A 536 -29.20 24.36 20.03
CA GLN A 536 -30.62 24.02 19.88
C GLN A 536 -31.23 24.57 18.57
N ALA A 537 -30.43 25.20 17.70
CA ALA A 537 -30.94 25.78 16.47
C ALA A 537 -31.57 24.72 15.55
N GLY A 538 -32.70 25.08 14.95
CA GLY A 538 -33.51 24.17 14.13
C GLY A 538 -34.54 23.37 14.93
N GLN A 539 -34.52 23.43 16.27
CA GLN A 539 -35.62 22.92 17.09
C GLN A 539 -36.92 23.69 16.78
N LYS A 540 -38.03 22.96 16.81
CA LYS A 540 -39.36 23.49 16.56
C LYS A 540 -40.22 23.32 17.81
N ASP A 541 -41.04 24.32 18.08
CA ASP A 541 -42.07 24.20 19.11
C ASP A 541 -43.24 23.31 18.65
N SER A 542 -44.27 23.17 19.50
CA SER A 542 -45.47 22.38 19.21
C SER A 542 -46.28 22.85 18.00
N SER A 543 -46.06 24.09 17.53
CA SER A 543 -46.67 24.65 16.32
C SER A 543 -45.78 24.51 15.07
N GLY A 544 -44.58 23.92 15.23
CA GLY A 544 -43.59 23.79 14.18
C GLY A 544 -42.72 25.03 13.98
N MET A 545 -42.84 26.07 14.83
CA MET A 545 -42.06 27.30 14.67
C MET A 545 -40.67 27.17 15.27
N THR A 546 -39.68 27.75 14.59
CA THR A 546 -38.29 27.82 15.06
C THR A 546 -38.03 29.13 15.81
N ALA A 547 -36.89 29.24 16.48
CA ALA A 547 -36.48 30.44 17.20
C ALA A 547 -36.41 31.67 16.26
N LEU A 548 -35.95 31.51 15.02
CA LEU A 548 -35.89 32.54 13.99
C LEU A 548 -37.28 33.03 13.59
N MET A 549 -38.26 32.13 13.48
CA MET A 549 -39.64 32.51 13.14
C MET A 549 -40.28 33.33 14.27
N HIS A 550 -40.03 32.95 15.52
CA HIS A 550 -40.47 33.72 16.69
C HIS A 550 -39.81 35.10 16.75
N ALA A 551 -38.49 35.18 16.54
CA ALA A 551 -37.76 36.43 16.49
C ALA A 551 -38.23 37.34 15.35
N ALA A 552 -38.45 36.77 14.17
CA ALA A 552 -38.95 37.47 12.99
C ALA A 552 -40.39 37.98 13.19
N SER A 553 -41.27 37.18 13.78
CA SER A 553 -42.65 37.58 14.12
C SER A 553 -42.72 38.70 15.16
N ARG A 554 -41.65 38.92 15.93
CA ARG A 554 -41.57 39.92 17.00
C ARG A 554 -40.67 41.11 16.68
N GLY A 555 -40.04 41.12 15.50
CA GLY A 555 -39.18 42.21 15.07
C GLY A 555 -37.84 42.28 15.78
N GLN A 556 -37.35 41.16 16.32
CA GLN A 556 -36.08 41.10 17.04
C GLN A 556 -34.91 41.04 16.04
N THR A 557 -34.57 42.18 15.42
CA THR A 557 -33.61 42.28 14.32
C THR A 557 -32.25 41.64 14.65
N GLU A 558 -31.71 41.87 15.85
CA GLU A 558 -30.39 41.34 16.22
C GLU A 558 -30.40 39.81 16.39
N VAL A 559 -31.48 39.27 16.97
CA VAL A 559 -31.68 37.82 17.06
C VAL A 559 -31.86 37.21 15.67
N VAL A 560 -32.59 37.88 14.78
CA VAL A 560 -32.75 37.45 13.37
C VAL A 560 -31.40 37.40 12.65
N ARG A 561 -30.49 38.37 12.89
CA ARG A 561 -29.13 38.36 12.32
C ARG A 561 -28.34 37.14 12.78
N LEU A 562 -28.44 36.77 14.05
CA LEU A 562 -27.73 35.64 14.65
C LEU A 562 -28.30 34.28 14.21
N LEU A 563 -29.62 34.16 14.08
CA LEU A 563 -30.28 32.89 13.78
C LEU A 563 -30.47 32.61 12.30
N ARG A 564 -30.53 33.64 11.43
CA ARG A 564 -30.69 33.45 9.98
C ARG A 564 -29.64 32.48 9.40
N PRO A 565 -28.35 32.54 9.76
CA PRO A 565 -27.37 31.56 9.31
C PRO A 565 -27.70 30.11 9.66
N LEU A 566 -28.50 29.88 10.71
CA LEU A 566 -28.80 28.58 11.27
C LEU A 566 -30.17 28.02 10.85
N GLU A 567 -31.16 28.89 10.70
CA GLU A 567 -32.57 28.50 10.55
C GLU A 567 -33.25 29.07 9.30
N ALA A 568 -32.53 29.80 8.45
CA ALA A 568 -33.11 30.34 7.22
C ALA A 568 -33.70 29.24 6.34
N ARG A 569 -34.79 29.59 5.64
CA ARG A 569 -35.54 28.73 4.72
C ARG A 569 -36.26 27.55 5.39
N LEU A 570 -36.24 27.42 6.72
CA LEU A 570 -37.13 26.50 7.44
C LEU A 570 -38.59 26.98 7.37
N GLN A 571 -39.53 26.03 7.49
CA GLN A 571 -40.97 26.28 7.45
C GLN A 571 -41.68 25.77 8.71
N ASP A 572 -42.68 26.52 9.18
CA ASP A 572 -43.57 26.13 10.28
C ASP A 572 -44.53 25.00 9.87
N GLY A 573 -45.37 24.52 10.79
CA GLY A 573 -46.36 23.47 10.50
C GLY A 573 -47.40 23.84 9.42
N ARG A 574 -47.48 25.12 9.03
CA ARG A 574 -48.33 25.63 7.93
C ARG A 574 -47.53 25.95 6.67
N GLY A 575 -46.25 25.62 6.62
CA GLY A 575 -45.37 25.94 5.51
C GLY A 575 -44.82 27.38 5.52
N ARG A 576 -45.06 28.19 6.55
CA ARG A 576 -44.65 29.60 6.54
C ARG A 576 -43.19 29.76 6.97
N THR A 577 -42.46 30.62 6.28
CA THR A 577 -41.05 30.93 6.57
C THR A 577 -40.91 32.09 7.54
N ALA A 578 -39.70 32.30 8.07
CA ALA A 578 -39.41 33.45 8.94
C ALA A 578 -39.70 34.80 8.25
N LEU A 579 -39.45 34.92 6.94
CA LEU A 579 -39.82 36.10 6.14
C LEU A 579 -41.33 36.34 6.17
N MET A 580 -42.15 35.30 6.02
CA MET A 580 -43.62 35.43 6.06
C MET A 580 -44.12 35.88 7.44
N HIS A 581 -43.47 35.42 8.51
CA HIS A 581 -43.74 35.89 9.87
C HIS A 581 -43.30 37.35 10.10
N ALA A 582 -42.13 37.76 9.59
CA ALA A 582 -41.68 39.16 9.64
C ALA A 582 -42.63 40.10 8.88
N VAL A 583 -43.10 39.67 7.69
CA VAL A 583 -44.07 40.42 6.89
C VAL A 583 -45.41 40.50 7.62
N GLY A 584 -45.92 39.38 8.14
CA GLY A 584 -47.17 39.34 8.91
C GLY A 584 -47.15 40.22 10.17
N GLY A 585 -45.99 40.36 10.81
CA GLY A 585 -45.76 41.27 11.94
C GLY A 585 -45.44 42.72 11.54
N GLY A 586 -45.25 43.01 10.24
CA GLY A 586 -44.93 44.35 9.75
C GLY A 586 -43.49 44.82 10.05
N HIS A 587 -42.55 43.89 10.24
CA HIS A 587 -41.17 44.19 10.65
C HIS A 587 -40.23 44.33 9.43
N GLU A 588 -40.05 45.58 8.99
CA GLU A 588 -39.34 45.92 7.75
C GLU A 588 -37.87 45.46 7.73
N GLU A 589 -37.15 45.69 8.83
CA GLU A 589 -35.73 45.34 8.93
C GLU A 589 -35.51 43.83 8.89
N CYS A 590 -36.34 43.07 9.63
CA CYS A 590 -36.32 41.60 9.60
C CYS A 590 -36.65 41.08 8.20
N ALA A 591 -37.65 41.65 7.52
CA ALA A 591 -37.99 41.27 6.15
C ALA A 591 -36.82 41.54 5.18
N GLY A 592 -36.12 42.67 5.33
CA GLY A 592 -34.92 43.00 4.55
C GLY A 592 -33.75 42.03 4.76
N LEU A 593 -33.63 41.45 5.95
CA LEU A 593 -32.60 40.44 6.24
C LEU A 593 -32.93 39.05 5.67
N LEU A 594 -34.22 38.76 5.43
CA LEU A 594 -34.72 37.44 5.06
C LEU A 594 -35.16 37.36 3.59
N LEU A 595 -34.77 38.32 2.75
CA LEU A 595 -35.19 38.40 1.33
C LEU A 595 -34.80 37.16 0.48
N LEU A 596 -33.87 36.33 0.95
CA LEU A 596 -33.50 35.07 0.31
C LEU A 596 -34.55 33.96 0.46
N GLU A 597 -35.64 34.21 1.20
CA GLU A 597 -36.80 33.31 1.32
C GLU A 597 -37.97 33.69 0.41
N ARG A 598 -37.81 34.72 -0.45
CA ARG A 598 -38.89 35.24 -1.31
C ARG A 598 -39.46 34.21 -2.28
N ASP A 599 -38.67 33.22 -2.67
CA ASP A 599 -39.04 32.15 -3.60
C ASP A 599 -39.88 31.04 -2.96
N LEU A 600 -39.95 31.00 -1.62
CA LEU A 600 -40.65 29.96 -0.88
C LEU A 600 -42.15 30.26 -0.74
N LYS A 601 -42.95 29.19 -0.74
CA LYS A 601 -44.42 29.23 -0.64
C LYS A 601 -44.90 28.50 0.60
N ASP A 602 -45.95 29.02 1.23
CA ASP A 602 -46.62 28.33 2.34
C ASP A 602 -47.47 27.14 1.87
N GLY A 603 -48.11 26.42 2.82
CA GLY A 603 -48.96 25.27 2.52
C GLY A 603 -50.21 25.61 1.69
N GLU A 604 -50.55 26.90 1.55
CA GLU A 604 -51.62 27.40 0.67
C GLU A 604 -51.07 27.88 -0.69
N GLY A 605 -49.76 27.78 -0.92
CA GLY A 605 -49.09 28.22 -2.14
C GLY A 605 -48.79 29.72 -2.20
N ARG A 606 -48.95 30.47 -1.12
CA ARG A 606 -48.72 31.92 -1.03
C ARG A 606 -47.26 32.25 -0.79
N THR A 607 -46.76 33.30 -1.44
CA THR A 607 -45.44 33.89 -1.20
C THR A 607 -45.47 34.95 -0.10
N ALA A 608 -44.31 35.41 0.35
CA ALA A 608 -44.23 36.54 1.28
C ALA A 608 -44.85 37.84 0.73
N GLU A 609 -44.85 38.05 -0.59
CA GLU A 609 -45.55 39.19 -1.22
C GLU A 609 -47.07 39.02 -1.13
N ASP A 610 -47.59 37.80 -1.29
CA ASP A 610 -49.02 37.51 -1.13
C ASP A 610 -49.48 37.73 0.33
N VAL A 611 -48.64 37.35 1.30
CA VAL A 611 -48.86 37.66 2.72
C VAL A 611 -48.89 39.17 2.95
N ALA A 612 -47.97 39.93 2.32
CA ALA A 612 -47.96 41.39 2.41
C ALA A 612 -49.24 42.02 1.82
N ASN A 613 -49.77 41.47 0.72
CA ASN A 613 -50.98 41.95 0.06
C ASN A 613 -52.24 41.82 0.93
N GLY A 614 -52.25 40.90 1.91
CA GLY A 614 -53.31 40.76 2.91
C GLY A 614 -53.26 41.76 4.07
N LEU A 615 -52.22 42.60 4.16
CA LEU A 615 -52.03 43.56 5.25
C LEU A 615 -52.76 44.90 5.02
N PRO A 616 -53.02 45.69 6.09
CA PRO A 616 -53.53 47.05 5.97
C PRO A 616 -52.65 47.92 5.05
N LYS A 617 -53.28 48.81 4.28
CA LYS A 617 -52.65 49.60 3.19
C LYS A 617 -51.28 50.20 3.55
N GLU A 618 -51.17 50.88 4.68
CA GLU A 618 -49.92 51.53 5.10
C GLU A 618 -48.79 50.55 5.45
N MET A 619 -49.14 49.37 5.99
CA MET A 619 -48.19 48.33 6.35
C MET A 619 -47.78 47.52 5.11
N ARG A 620 -48.74 47.18 4.25
CA ARG A 620 -48.51 46.57 2.94
C ARG A 620 -47.53 47.38 2.11
N ASP A 621 -47.76 48.69 1.95
CA ASP A 621 -46.91 49.51 1.09
C ASP A 621 -45.47 49.64 1.64
N ARG A 622 -45.29 49.59 2.97
CA ARG A 622 -43.96 49.50 3.61
C ARG A 622 -43.29 48.14 3.35
N MET A 623 -44.00 47.05 3.60
CA MET A 623 -43.47 45.68 3.41
C MET A 623 -43.15 45.40 1.94
N LEU A 624 -43.99 45.82 0.99
CA LEU A 624 -43.73 45.66 -0.44
C LEU A 624 -42.51 46.44 -0.90
N ARG A 625 -42.25 47.64 -0.34
CA ARG A 625 -40.98 48.37 -0.61
C ARG A 625 -39.77 47.58 -0.13
N ALA A 626 -39.86 46.93 1.04
CA ALA A 626 -38.79 46.12 1.59
C ALA A 626 -38.54 44.85 0.77
N LEU A 627 -39.61 44.14 0.40
CA LEU A 627 -39.57 42.90 -0.39
C LEU A 627 -39.06 43.13 -1.81
N ARG A 628 -39.38 44.27 -2.43
CA ARG A 628 -38.97 44.62 -3.80
C ARG A 628 -37.56 45.20 -3.90
N LYS A 629 -36.78 45.24 -2.81
CA LYS A 629 -35.36 45.62 -2.89
C LYS A 629 -34.63 44.66 -3.84
N PRO A 630 -33.85 45.17 -4.81
CA PRO A 630 -33.10 44.33 -5.72
C PRO A 630 -32.08 43.50 -4.94
N LEU A 631 -32.10 42.19 -5.17
CA LEU A 631 -31.07 41.27 -4.74
C LEU A 631 -30.09 41.13 -5.90
N ASP A 632 -28.84 41.55 -5.71
CA ASP A 632 -27.76 41.11 -6.60
C ASP A 632 -27.57 39.62 -6.35
N LEU A 633 -28.25 38.80 -7.17
CA LEU A 633 -28.13 37.35 -7.13
C LEU A 633 -26.69 36.99 -7.51
N LEU A 634 -25.92 36.57 -6.51
CA LEU A 634 -24.56 36.12 -6.72
C LEU A 634 -24.59 34.84 -7.55
N TYR A 635 -24.01 34.89 -8.76
CA TYR A 635 -23.76 33.68 -9.52
C TYR A 635 -22.70 32.85 -8.78
N LEU A 636 -23.08 31.65 -8.38
CA LEU A 636 -22.18 30.67 -7.79
C LEU A 636 -21.72 29.70 -8.88
N PRO A 637 -20.40 29.54 -9.08
CA PRO A 637 -19.87 28.55 -10.00
C PRO A 637 -20.37 27.13 -9.64
N PRO A 638 -20.76 26.29 -10.62
CA PRO A 638 -21.22 24.91 -10.39
C PRO A 638 -20.24 24.06 -9.58
N GLU A 639 -18.94 24.36 -9.66
CA GLU A 639 -17.82 23.68 -9.00
C GLU A 639 -17.88 23.76 -7.47
N LEU A 640 -18.54 24.78 -6.92
CA LEU A 640 -18.78 24.90 -5.49
C LEU A 640 -19.82 23.87 -4.99
N GLY A 641 -20.55 23.22 -5.90
CA GLY A 641 -21.70 22.38 -5.58
C GLY A 641 -22.94 23.20 -5.18
N PRO A 642 -24.04 22.54 -4.75
CA PRO A 642 -25.26 23.17 -4.24
C PRO A 642 -24.95 23.84 -2.91
N LEU A 643 -24.51 25.09 -3.00
CA LEU A 643 -24.50 26.03 -1.91
C LEU A 643 -25.71 26.93 -2.06
N THR A 644 -26.54 26.96 -1.03
CA THR A 644 -27.65 27.91 -0.94
C THR A 644 -27.23 29.03 -0.02
N ILE A 645 -27.14 30.25 -0.54
CA ILE A 645 -26.84 31.43 0.30
C ILE A 645 -28.01 31.63 1.25
N THR A 646 -27.71 31.74 2.55
CA THR A 646 -28.69 31.91 3.62
C THR A 646 -28.69 33.34 4.19
N GLY A 647 -27.63 34.12 3.95
CA GLY A 647 -27.56 35.49 4.43
C GLY A 647 -26.27 36.22 4.07
N LEU A 648 -26.30 37.55 4.18
CA LEU A 648 -25.12 38.42 4.09
C LEU A 648 -24.58 38.71 5.49
N VAL A 649 -23.31 38.38 5.76
CA VAL A 649 -22.64 38.67 7.04
C VAL A 649 -22.09 40.09 7.03
N GLY A 650 -21.38 40.46 5.97
CA GLY A 650 -20.76 41.78 5.81
C GLY A 650 -19.66 41.78 4.77
N ASN A 651 -18.87 42.86 4.74
CA ASN A 651 -17.71 43.00 3.86
C ASN A 651 -16.44 42.98 4.71
N ASP A 652 -15.47 42.16 4.32
CA ASP A 652 -14.11 42.26 4.84
C ASP A 652 -13.27 43.23 3.98
N LYS A 653 -11.96 43.37 4.27
CA LYS A 653 -11.07 44.28 3.55
C LYS A 653 -10.90 43.95 2.06
N THR A 654 -11.27 42.74 1.64
CA THR A 654 -10.97 42.17 0.32
C THR A 654 -12.19 41.71 -0.45
N GLY A 655 -13.31 41.46 0.22
CA GLY A 655 -14.48 40.84 -0.38
C GLY A 655 -15.70 40.82 0.53
N ILE A 656 -16.74 40.15 0.05
CA ILE A 656 -18.03 40.04 0.72
C ILE A 656 -18.13 38.66 1.35
N VAL A 657 -18.63 38.58 2.58
CA VAL A 657 -18.82 37.32 3.31
C VAL A 657 -20.31 37.05 3.47
N TYR A 658 -20.73 35.89 2.99
CA TYR A 658 -22.08 35.35 3.09
C TYR A 658 -22.10 34.15 4.03
N THR A 659 -23.25 33.89 4.63
CA THR A 659 -23.57 32.58 5.18
C THR A 659 -24.24 31.75 4.10
N ALA A 660 -23.88 30.48 4.03
CA ALA A 660 -24.43 29.54 3.06
C ALA A 660 -24.63 28.18 3.71
N CYS A 661 -25.47 27.36 3.07
CA CYS A 661 -25.77 26.01 3.46
C CYS A 661 -25.34 25.06 2.33
N ASN A 662 -24.59 24.00 2.66
CA ASN A 662 -24.13 23.01 1.68
C ASN A 662 -25.13 21.85 1.48
N ARG A 663 -24.82 20.87 0.62
CA ARG A 663 -25.64 19.65 0.36
C ARG A 663 -26.08 18.89 1.61
N SER A 664 -25.34 19.00 2.71
CA SER A 664 -25.60 18.29 3.97
C SER A 664 -26.37 19.14 4.99
N HIS A 665 -26.96 20.25 4.55
CA HIS A 665 -27.59 21.26 5.41
C HIS A 665 -26.65 21.83 6.49
N ARG A 666 -25.34 21.78 6.28
CA ARG A 666 -24.36 22.35 7.22
C ARG A 666 -24.07 23.80 6.85
N ASN A 667 -24.09 24.65 7.87
CA ASN A 667 -23.80 26.08 7.74
C ASN A 667 -22.30 26.29 7.51
N CYS A 668 -22.01 27.14 6.55
CA CYS A 668 -20.67 27.53 6.16
C CYS A 668 -20.64 29.02 5.86
N LEU A 669 -19.43 29.58 5.87
CA LEU A 669 -19.17 30.93 5.42
C LEU A 669 -18.65 30.87 3.99
N LEU A 670 -19.24 31.65 3.10
CA LEU A 670 -18.77 31.85 1.73
C LEU A 670 -18.19 33.25 1.64
N ARG A 671 -16.87 33.35 1.46
CA ARG A 671 -16.19 34.61 1.15
C ARG A 671 -15.99 34.73 -0.36
N VAL A 672 -16.37 35.87 -0.90
CA VAL A 672 -16.36 36.18 -2.33
C VAL A 672 -15.48 37.39 -2.57
N VAL A 673 -14.36 37.19 -3.27
CA VAL A 673 -13.32 38.20 -3.49
C VAL A 673 -13.25 38.54 -4.98
N ARG A 674 -13.74 39.72 -5.35
CA ARG A 674 -13.56 40.28 -6.69
C ARG A 674 -12.21 40.98 -6.76
N TYR A 675 -11.24 40.36 -7.43
CA TYR A 675 -9.87 40.88 -7.48
C TYR A 675 -9.58 41.80 -8.67
N SER A 676 -10.56 42.01 -9.57
CA SER A 676 -10.47 43.03 -10.64
C SER A 676 -10.31 44.45 -10.11
N SER A 677 -10.87 44.76 -8.94
CA SER A 677 -10.83 46.08 -8.31
C SER A 677 -9.75 46.23 -7.24
N LEU A 678 -8.92 45.21 -7.00
CA LEU A 678 -7.94 45.21 -5.92
C LEU A 678 -6.53 45.61 -6.40
N PRO A 679 -5.71 46.28 -5.56
CA PRO A 679 -4.32 46.58 -5.87
C PRO A 679 -3.51 45.32 -6.23
N GLU A 680 -2.53 45.44 -7.12
CA GLU A 680 -1.73 44.31 -7.62
C GLU A 680 -1.11 43.46 -6.49
N LYS A 681 -0.61 44.12 -5.44
CA LYS A 681 -0.05 43.47 -4.26
C LYS A 681 -1.08 42.58 -3.55
N THR A 682 -2.33 43.03 -3.44
CA THR A 682 -3.43 42.31 -2.81
C THR A 682 -3.91 41.17 -3.71
N ARG A 683 -4.02 41.41 -5.03
CA ARG A 683 -4.37 40.36 -6.01
C ARG A 683 -3.37 39.21 -5.99
N ARG A 684 -2.07 39.50 -5.87
CA ARG A 684 -1.03 38.47 -5.73
C ARG A 684 -1.19 37.66 -4.43
N ALA A 685 -1.54 38.32 -3.33
CA ALA A 685 -1.81 37.63 -2.06
C ALA A 685 -3.03 36.70 -2.15
N ILE A 686 -4.11 37.14 -2.81
CA ILE A 686 -5.29 36.30 -3.06
C ILE A 686 -4.96 35.07 -3.91
N GLY A 687 -4.10 35.22 -4.94
CA GLY A 687 -3.63 34.08 -5.74
C GLY A 687 -2.88 33.03 -4.92
N GLU A 688 -2.07 33.45 -3.94
CA GLU A 688 -1.41 32.51 -3.02
C GLU A 688 -2.39 31.90 -2.01
N GLU A 689 -3.37 32.67 -1.51
CA GLU A 689 -4.46 32.15 -0.67
C GLU A 689 -5.23 31.02 -1.38
N VAL A 690 -5.59 31.21 -2.66
CA VAL A 690 -6.27 30.18 -3.48
C VAL A 690 -5.45 28.88 -3.54
N ARG A 691 -4.13 29.00 -3.66
CA ARG A 691 -3.22 27.85 -3.83
C ARG A 691 -3.01 27.07 -2.52
N ILE A 692 -2.99 27.76 -1.38
CA ILE A 692 -2.43 27.21 -0.14
C ILE A 692 -3.50 26.90 0.90
N LEU A 693 -4.55 27.71 1.01
CA LEU A 693 -5.61 27.50 2.01
C LEU A 693 -6.26 26.11 1.97
N PRO A 694 -6.46 25.44 0.81
CA PRO A 694 -6.97 24.06 0.77
C PRO A 694 -6.01 23.02 1.39
N SER A 695 -4.71 23.33 1.46
CA SER A 695 -3.67 22.44 1.99
C SER A 695 -3.45 22.58 3.50
N LEU A 696 -3.86 23.71 4.09
CA LEU A 696 -3.71 23.97 5.52
C LEU A 696 -4.78 23.20 6.32
N ARG A 697 -4.37 22.10 6.96
CA ARG A 697 -5.24 21.27 7.81
C ARG A 697 -4.62 21.14 9.20
N HIS A 698 -5.19 21.87 10.16
CA HIS A 698 -4.76 21.83 11.55
C HIS A 698 -5.91 22.17 12.49
N GLU A 699 -5.92 21.57 13.69
CA GLU A 699 -7.00 21.74 14.67
C GLU A 699 -7.21 23.20 15.10
N ASN A 700 -6.12 23.98 15.17
CA ASN A 700 -6.14 25.39 15.56
C ASN A 700 -6.00 26.37 14.40
N VAL A 701 -6.16 25.93 13.14
CA VAL A 701 -6.16 26.81 11.96
C VAL A 701 -7.47 26.61 11.18
N LEU A 702 -8.12 27.70 10.81
CA LEU A 702 -9.41 27.67 10.10
C LEU A 702 -9.22 27.02 8.72
N SER A 703 -9.67 25.77 8.62
CA SER A 703 -9.50 24.96 7.42
C SER A 703 -10.42 25.43 6.31
N CYS A 704 -9.91 25.57 5.09
CA CYS A 704 -10.74 25.87 3.93
C CYS A 704 -11.43 24.58 3.44
N LEU A 705 -12.77 24.60 3.39
CA LEU A 705 -13.58 23.47 2.92
C LEU A 705 -13.62 23.36 1.40
N GLY A 706 -13.44 24.48 0.70
CA GLY A 706 -13.44 24.53 -0.75
C GLY A 706 -12.99 25.90 -1.26
N VAL A 707 -12.28 25.90 -2.38
CA VAL A 707 -11.86 27.11 -3.09
C VAL A 707 -12.18 26.93 -4.56
N VAL A 708 -12.79 27.95 -5.15
CA VAL A 708 -12.98 28.05 -6.60
C VAL A 708 -12.48 29.42 -7.04
N ASP A 709 -11.49 29.44 -7.92
CA ASP A 709 -11.07 30.64 -8.63
C ASP A 709 -11.79 30.66 -9.99
N ASP A 710 -12.48 31.76 -10.30
CA ASP A 710 -13.14 32.03 -11.57
C ASP A 710 -12.38 33.18 -12.27
N PRO A 711 -11.30 32.88 -13.01
CA PRO A 711 -10.52 33.88 -13.75
C PRO A 711 -11.34 34.69 -14.76
N PRO A 712 -12.29 34.11 -15.52
CA PRO A 712 -13.20 34.87 -16.38
C PRO A 712 -13.96 35.98 -15.63
N GLN A 713 -14.48 35.68 -14.43
CA GLN A 713 -15.18 36.67 -13.60
C GLN A 713 -14.26 37.49 -12.70
N GLN A 714 -12.95 37.23 -12.71
CA GLN A 714 -11.95 37.82 -11.81
C GLN A 714 -12.38 37.74 -10.34
N THR A 715 -12.96 36.59 -9.96
CA THR A 715 -13.57 36.37 -8.65
C THR A 715 -13.10 35.05 -8.04
N ALA A 716 -12.66 35.10 -6.79
CA ALA A 716 -12.32 33.91 -6.01
C ALA A 716 -13.38 33.67 -4.92
N TYR A 717 -13.78 32.41 -4.75
CA TYR A 717 -14.78 31.94 -3.81
C TYR A 717 -14.11 31.01 -2.80
N PHE A 718 -14.28 31.30 -1.52
CA PHE A 718 -13.73 30.50 -0.42
C PHE A 718 -14.85 30.04 0.51
N VAL A 719 -14.87 28.74 0.82
CA VAL A 719 -15.86 28.13 1.71
C VAL A 719 -15.17 27.73 3.01
N PHE A 720 -15.70 28.23 4.13
CA PHE A 720 -15.16 27.98 5.47
C PHE A 720 -16.21 27.36 6.40
N PRO A 721 -15.77 26.62 7.44
CA PRO A 721 -16.64 26.22 8.53
C PRO A 721 -17.27 27.46 9.18
N TRP A 722 -18.55 27.37 9.52
CA TRP A 722 -19.18 28.42 10.30
C TRP A 722 -18.84 28.24 11.79
N HIS A 723 -18.35 29.32 12.40
CA HIS A 723 -18.07 29.41 13.83
C HIS A 723 -18.97 30.47 14.47
N PRO A 724 -19.62 30.17 15.61
CA PRO A 724 -20.64 31.03 16.19
C PRO A 724 -20.08 32.33 16.80
N LYS A 725 -18.80 32.35 17.14
CA LYS A 725 -18.20 33.42 17.96
C LYS A 725 -16.72 33.64 17.64
N VAL A 726 -16.26 34.88 17.81
CA VAL A 726 -14.84 35.25 17.81
C VAL A 726 -14.36 35.59 19.23
N LEU A 727 -13.07 35.42 19.50
CA LEU A 727 -12.48 35.63 20.83
C LEU A 727 -12.70 37.05 21.34
N LEU A 728 -12.71 38.06 20.47
CA LEU A 728 -13.01 39.46 20.84
C LEU A 728 -14.39 39.60 21.48
N GLU A 729 -15.39 38.89 20.95
CA GLU A 729 -16.74 38.91 21.50
C GLU A 729 -16.79 38.17 22.83
N GLU A 730 -16.07 37.05 22.98
CA GLU A 730 -15.99 36.33 24.26
C GLU A 730 -15.38 37.20 25.37
N ILE A 731 -14.35 37.97 25.03
CA ILE A 731 -13.74 38.92 25.97
C ILE A 731 -14.74 40.00 26.39
N ARG A 732 -15.54 40.53 25.46
CA ARG A 732 -16.56 41.56 25.73
C ARG A 732 -17.68 41.01 26.62
N ASP A 733 -18.26 39.88 26.25
CA ASP A 733 -19.36 39.25 27.00
C ASP A 733 -18.95 38.93 28.44
N ARG A 734 -17.70 38.49 28.64
CA ARG A 734 -17.13 38.24 29.96
C ARG A 734 -16.91 39.50 30.78
N ARG A 735 -16.46 40.57 30.12
CA ARG A 735 -16.31 41.88 30.76
C ARG A 735 -17.65 42.41 31.25
N GLU A 736 -18.68 42.30 30.42
CA GLU A 736 -20.05 42.71 30.77
C GLU A 736 -20.64 41.84 31.89
N ALA A 737 -20.36 40.54 31.88
CA ALA A 737 -20.81 39.61 32.91
C ALA A 737 -19.95 39.64 34.20
N GLY A 738 -18.89 40.46 34.26
CA GLY A 738 -17.97 40.52 35.40
C GLY A 738 -17.21 39.20 35.67
N ARG A 739 -17.01 38.37 34.64
CA ARG A 739 -16.39 37.04 34.75
C ARG A 739 -15.05 36.99 34.01
N PRO A 740 -13.91 37.16 34.70
CA PRO A 740 -12.60 37.09 34.04
C PRO A 740 -12.29 35.67 33.54
N PHE A 741 -11.34 35.55 32.61
CA PHE A 741 -10.79 34.24 32.23
C PHE A 741 -10.04 33.63 33.42
N GLY A 742 -10.27 32.34 33.66
CA GLY A 742 -9.44 31.58 34.59
C GLY A 742 -8.04 31.36 34.03
N THR A 743 -7.04 31.20 34.90
CA THR A 743 -5.64 31.03 34.50
C THR A 743 -5.45 29.84 33.55
N ASP A 744 -6.07 28.69 33.84
CA ASP A 744 -5.96 27.48 33.00
C ASP A 744 -6.62 27.66 31.63
N GLU A 745 -7.74 28.37 31.60
CA GLU A 745 -8.48 28.67 30.37
C GLU A 745 -7.71 29.62 29.47
N LEU A 746 -7.08 30.65 30.06
CA LEU A 746 -6.22 31.58 29.35
C LEU A 746 -5.01 30.84 28.75
N TRP A 747 -4.33 30.00 29.54
CA TRP A 747 -3.20 29.20 29.04
C TRP A 747 -3.60 28.21 27.96
N LYS A 748 -4.80 27.63 28.06
CA LYS A 748 -5.36 26.76 27.01
C LYS A 748 -5.57 27.54 25.71
N CYS A 749 -6.15 28.74 25.78
CA CYS A 749 -6.33 29.61 24.61
C CYS A 749 -4.98 29.99 23.99
N ILE A 750 -4.02 30.44 24.79
CA ILE A 750 -2.67 30.83 24.33
C ILE A 750 -1.98 29.65 23.64
N ARG A 751 -2.02 28.46 24.25
CA ARG A 751 -1.40 27.25 23.69
C ARG A 751 -2.01 26.87 22.35
N GLN A 752 -3.34 26.93 22.24
CA GLN A 752 -4.04 26.65 20.98
C GLN A 752 -3.68 27.64 19.87
N ILE A 753 -3.60 28.93 20.20
CA ILE A 753 -3.16 29.96 19.25
C ILE A 753 -1.70 29.72 18.83
N ALA A 754 -0.81 29.42 19.77
CA ALA A 754 0.60 29.14 19.50
C ALA A 754 0.78 27.91 18.59
N ASN A 755 0.04 26.83 18.83
CA ASN A 755 0.06 25.64 17.97
C ASN A 755 -0.40 25.97 16.54
N GLY A 756 -1.46 26.77 16.40
CA GLY A 756 -1.92 27.23 15.08
C GLY A 756 -0.86 28.06 14.36
N MET A 757 -0.19 28.97 15.06
CA MET A 757 0.89 29.78 14.49
C MET A 757 2.12 28.95 14.10
N GLN A 758 2.51 27.98 14.93
CA GLN A 758 3.61 27.06 14.62
C GLN A 758 3.34 26.30 13.32
N HIS A 759 2.12 25.76 13.16
CA HIS A 759 1.74 25.05 11.95
C HIS A 759 1.81 25.94 10.69
N LEU A 760 1.38 27.21 10.80
CA LEU A 760 1.52 28.16 9.69
C LEU A 760 2.99 28.44 9.36
N HIS A 761 3.85 28.60 10.37
CA HIS A 761 5.28 28.84 10.17
C HIS A 761 5.99 27.63 9.52
N GLU A 762 5.62 26.39 9.88
CA GLU A 762 6.13 25.18 9.24
C GLU A 762 5.79 25.10 7.75
N HIS A 763 4.72 25.79 7.32
CA HIS A 763 4.30 25.91 5.93
C HIS A 763 4.71 27.24 5.28
N ASP A 764 5.71 27.93 5.86
CA ASP A 764 6.29 29.18 5.35
C ASP A 764 5.29 30.36 5.27
N TRP A 765 4.30 30.40 6.18
CA TRP A 765 3.21 31.37 6.20
C TRP A 765 3.15 32.18 7.50
N PHE A 766 2.98 33.50 7.39
CA PHE A 766 2.92 34.40 8.54
C PHE A 766 1.54 35.06 8.70
N CYS A 767 0.97 35.03 9.91
CA CYS A 767 -0.24 35.77 10.26
C CYS A 767 0.13 37.22 10.66
N ARG A 768 -0.15 38.21 9.79
CA ARG A 768 0.30 39.60 9.99
C ARG A 768 -0.54 40.44 10.96
N GLY A 769 -1.64 39.90 11.47
CA GLY A 769 -2.65 40.66 12.23
C GLY A 769 -3.35 39.83 13.30
N LEU A 770 -2.57 39.16 14.17
CA LEU A 770 -3.15 38.43 15.29
C LEU A 770 -3.89 39.40 16.21
N SER A 771 -5.22 39.29 16.22
CA SER A 771 -6.08 40.04 17.11
C SER A 771 -7.16 39.11 17.66
N PRO A 772 -7.81 39.45 18.79
CA PRO A 772 -8.95 38.66 19.25
C PRO A 772 -10.08 38.56 18.22
N ALA A 773 -10.15 39.47 17.23
CA ALA A 773 -11.14 39.42 16.15
C ALA A 773 -10.79 38.39 15.06
N SER A 774 -9.51 38.02 14.91
CA SER A 774 -9.04 37.04 13.93
C SER A 774 -9.01 35.59 14.48
N ILE A 775 -9.47 35.39 15.72
CA ILE A 775 -9.51 34.09 16.39
C ILE A 775 -10.97 33.69 16.56
N TYR A 776 -11.37 32.61 15.91
CA TYR A 776 -12.70 32.03 16.01
C TYR A 776 -12.74 31.02 17.15
N LEU A 777 -13.89 30.89 17.79
CA LEU A 777 -14.16 29.88 18.79
C LEU A 777 -14.99 28.77 18.15
N SER A 778 -14.48 27.54 18.22
CA SER A 778 -15.26 26.36 17.83
C SER A 778 -16.45 26.16 18.76
N LYS A 779 -17.40 25.30 18.37
CA LYS A 779 -18.54 24.93 19.24
C LYS A 779 -18.08 24.39 20.60
N ASP A 780 -16.92 23.73 20.63
CA ASP A 780 -16.31 23.17 21.84
C ASP A 780 -15.42 24.18 22.60
N GLY A 781 -15.45 25.46 22.20
CA GLY A 781 -14.66 26.53 22.83
C GLY A 781 -13.17 26.50 22.50
N LYS A 782 -12.75 25.80 21.44
CA LYS A 782 -11.33 25.81 21.00
C LYS A 782 -11.04 27.06 20.18
N CYS A 783 -9.87 27.65 20.39
CA CYS A 783 -9.36 28.74 19.56
C CYS A 783 -8.91 28.21 18.20
N VAL A 784 -9.46 28.80 17.15
CA VAL A 784 -9.17 28.51 15.75
C VAL A 784 -8.70 29.80 15.09
N LEU A 785 -7.44 29.82 14.68
CA LEU A 785 -6.84 30.97 14.03
C LEU A 785 -7.36 31.06 12.60
N ALA A 786 -7.99 32.18 12.23
CA ALA A 786 -8.28 32.46 10.83
C ALA A 786 -7.04 33.08 10.18
N PRO A 787 -6.41 32.41 9.19
CA PRO A 787 -5.25 32.97 8.48
C PRO A 787 -5.65 34.06 7.47
N PHE A 788 -6.95 34.32 7.32
CA PHE A 788 -7.46 35.32 6.40
C PHE A 788 -7.19 36.72 6.93
N GLU A 789 -6.81 37.60 6.01
CA GLU A 789 -6.21 38.92 6.26
C GLU A 789 -4.68 38.89 6.39
N LEU A 790 -3.95 38.76 5.28
CA LEU A 790 -2.54 39.21 5.11
C LEU A 790 -1.45 38.12 5.19
N ALA A 791 -1.77 36.85 4.97
CA ALA A 791 -0.72 35.87 4.87
C ALA A 791 0.12 36.05 3.59
N GLN A 792 1.44 36.12 3.76
CA GLN A 792 2.40 36.26 2.64
C GLN A 792 3.41 35.12 2.67
N PRO A 793 3.79 34.57 1.50
CA PRO A 793 4.85 33.57 1.42
C PRO A 793 6.22 34.16 1.76
N LEU A 794 7.07 33.37 2.42
CA LEU A 794 8.37 33.74 3.00
C LEU A 794 9.46 34.28 2.03
N LYS A 795 9.17 34.43 0.72
CA LYS A 795 10.15 34.86 -0.30
C LYS A 795 10.36 36.38 -0.40
N THR A 796 10.34 37.10 0.72
CA THR A 796 10.87 38.47 0.76
C THR A 796 11.77 38.62 1.97
N SER A 797 13.00 39.08 1.71
CA SER A 797 14.07 39.16 2.72
C SER A 797 13.60 39.83 4.01
N TYR A 798 14.24 39.41 5.11
CA TYR A 798 14.14 39.97 6.47
C TYR A 798 14.04 41.51 6.53
N TYR A 799 14.58 42.22 5.52
CA TYR A 799 14.60 43.67 5.41
C TYR A 799 13.29 44.32 4.89
N GLY A 800 12.47 43.60 4.12
CA GLY A 800 11.18 44.10 3.62
C GLY A 800 10.05 44.02 4.65
N MET A 801 10.25 43.24 5.72
CA MET A 801 9.25 42.99 6.77
C MET A 801 9.09 44.16 7.74
N MET A 802 10.10 45.04 7.88
CA MET A 802 10.10 46.17 8.81
C MET A 802 9.25 47.39 8.37
N LYS A 803 8.95 47.55 7.07
CA LYS A 803 8.43 48.84 6.54
C LYS A 803 6.92 48.94 6.30
N ALA A 804 6.12 47.90 6.53
CA ALA A 804 4.75 47.80 5.98
C ALA A 804 3.62 47.67 7.03
N ALA A 805 3.75 48.25 8.22
CA ALA A 805 2.68 48.29 9.22
C ALA A 805 2.47 49.72 9.70
N ASP A 806 1.80 50.51 8.87
CA ASP A 806 1.46 51.91 9.17
C ASP A 806 -0.07 52.01 9.27
N SER A 807 -0.59 51.75 10.48
CA SER A 807 -1.87 52.26 10.99
C SER A 807 -2.13 51.66 12.37
N SER A 808 -2.31 52.52 13.37
CA SER A 808 -2.64 52.30 14.79
C SER A 808 -3.07 50.89 15.19
N SER A 809 -2.26 50.22 16.02
CA SER A 809 -2.62 48.94 16.65
C SER A 809 -2.07 48.90 18.06
N ASP A 810 -2.96 48.65 19.03
CA ASP A 810 -2.67 48.51 20.47
C ASP A 810 -1.89 47.22 20.82
N TRP A 811 -1.46 46.44 19.83
CA TRP A 811 -0.87 45.10 19.99
C TRP A 811 0.54 44.97 19.41
N MET A 812 1.25 46.08 19.21
CA MET A 812 2.67 46.05 18.81
C MET A 812 3.60 45.57 19.93
N THR A 813 4.63 44.80 19.57
CA THR A 813 5.70 44.38 20.49
C THR A 813 6.66 45.52 20.83
N TRP A 814 7.27 45.47 22.02
CA TRP A 814 8.20 46.47 22.58
C TRP A 814 9.42 46.79 21.70
N GLU A 815 9.93 45.85 20.89
CA GLU A 815 11.01 46.09 19.90
C GLU A 815 10.62 47.04 18.75
N ARG A 816 9.33 47.41 18.65
CA ARG A 816 8.74 48.22 17.57
C ARG A 816 8.45 49.68 17.96
N TRP A 817 8.65 50.05 19.24
CA TRP A 817 8.55 51.44 19.71
C TRP A 817 9.84 52.19 19.41
N ASP A 818 9.84 52.97 18.34
CA ASP A 818 10.96 53.84 17.97
C ASP A 818 11.13 54.95 19.04
N VAL A 819 12.25 54.91 19.77
CA VAL A 819 12.59 55.77 20.92
C VAL A 819 12.72 57.26 20.53
N ASN A 820 12.58 57.60 19.25
CA ASN A 820 12.74 58.97 18.75
C ASN A 820 11.44 59.77 18.59
N LYS A 821 10.28 59.24 18.98
CA LYS A 821 9.00 59.99 19.00
C LYS A 821 8.31 59.91 20.37
N VAL A 822 8.91 60.53 21.37
CA VAL A 822 8.17 60.88 22.61
C VAL A 822 8.00 62.39 22.63
N SER A 823 6.80 62.86 22.29
CA SER A 823 6.36 64.18 22.75
C SER A 823 5.99 64.05 24.22
N SER A 824 6.28 65.09 25.01
CA SER A 824 6.30 65.10 26.48
C SER A 824 4.94 64.92 27.19
N LYS A 825 3.93 64.30 26.56
CA LYS A 825 2.60 64.12 27.14
C LYS A 825 2.27 62.71 27.62
N ASP A 826 3.04 61.68 27.24
CA ASP A 826 2.67 60.28 27.53
C ASP A 826 3.45 59.63 28.70
N GLN A 827 4.18 60.42 29.49
CA GLN A 827 4.95 59.90 30.64
C GLN A 827 4.11 59.40 31.82
N GLU A 828 2.79 59.64 31.86
CA GLU A 828 1.94 59.22 32.99
C GLU A 828 1.44 57.77 32.93
N ASN A 829 1.52 57.08 31.78
CA ASN A 829 0.97 55.71 31.62
C ASN A 829 1.95 54.55 31.88
N SER A 830 3.19 54.83 32.31
CA SER A 830 4.25 53.81 32.46
C SER A 830 4.14 52.92 33.72
N SER A 831 3.06 52.99 34.50
CA SER A 831 2.97 52.31 35.80
C SER A 831 2.31 50.92 35.81
N LEU A 832 1.79 50.43 34.67
CA LEU A 832 0.84 49.29 34.68
C LEU A 832 1.37 47.92 34.25
N PHE A 833 2.62 47.76 33.82
CA PHE A 833 3.14 46.44 33.43
C PHE A 833 4.58 46.21 33.90
N ARG A 834 4.74 45.81 35.16
CA ARG A 834 5.85 44.95 35.59
C ARG A 834 5.25 43.64 36.09
N PHE A 835 5.47 42.55 35.36
CA PHE A 835 5.50 41.23 35.99
C PHE A 835 6.71 40.46 35.47
N GLY A 836 7.51 40.02 36.44
CA GLY A 836 8.76 39.33 36.27
C GLY A 836 8.58 37.87 35.91
N SER A 837 9.70 37.32 35.45
CA SER A 837 9.98 35.92 35.23
C SER A 837 9.72 35.07 36.48
N GLU A 838 8.84 34.08 36.36
CA GLU A 838 9.00 32.71 36.86
C GLU A 838 8.11 31.77 36.03
#